data_AF-A0A255TVZ6-F1
#
_entry.id   AF-A0A255TVZ6-F1
#
_cell.length_a   1.000
_cell.length_b   1.000
_cell.length_c   1.000
_cell.angle_alpha   90.00
_cell.angle_beta   90.00
_cell.angle_gamma   90.00
#
_symmetry.space_group_name_H-M   'P 1'
#
loop_
_entity.id
_entity.type
_entity.pdbx_description
1 polymer ?
#
loop_
_entity_poly.entity_id
_entity_poly.type
_entity_poly.pdbx_seq_one_letter_code
_entity_poly.pdbx_strand_id
1 'polypeptide(L)'
;MRVNRQISFPADLDGVLSSLQRTAENIADAESKLTLPTDLIRYAQFWFIENTEIDKIAINNLSVGSYDKAISIWEKKENLSSVHNRILTFLIRGNYGKALELAFLFYGKYSFEFAQLILGKESNIVTSESLEHGFLDVLCDEIGASEVSLYIINKDWGEYVGSKIVKPLIDDIDRSITIAKETRGKGANIRLSAGTKLMTDTLTPLRNLKSELSVSDSRYQIIADKLGLTILQCGIDYYNDSNDDDAAFKAMKLQKYAQSVVVGKMAKDRCDENVRILEGIISKLPPLEVMANHRAIQASLAAFAIEPDLISCSIQLIKDCAPHIVNIKEKLGSTHQYYLKISTTIINNALGNIIAEVNEAQNSDFNTLKTTLISAWRAQLYMDKFDLDPEYKEGRYKECREALHGIISNCKGFDDSGLSFMYQYGCGWCNDLDVSDVDLRTEEEFYQSCRNLTSYRSFLKRFPSGKYASQAKSKIEQLSFQAAKTVAALEKFIQQYPHSQYVSQAKSNLVELRFRECKTVADYQKFIGDFPNSSFVPKAQNEMNKLIREENERKVRIARQDKALSACKTTNDVVTLYESEKTNKIDSEKCSLRAYELAKSEDDYRKVVSTYGVRSTGGQKAKTKINEIERIKKEKAEKRSKALKRMLWAIIPLLILLAIYLIWGIRGFAVGCTIVAVISGFAAFGSMQDRDGGCGTFFICAAIAAVFGFSAAGLHEWADKIEKESESKELYDQIISNPSEESCKKYIQRFYNTDNADKVRNIWLSLLLNEAGDFDYDSYEGSSLYSSSSSIDNPIKKLQDFISKNDGNSYGYKAQTAIESICDSLYRVADSKATTSGWKQYQRVVPTDYFKDSESKIEEIENQAWNTESKAWQMALSENSISAFTKYKSLYPNGSHISQCEKKLIDLEVSRVYAGEHGSLPEMDRTGYGGGPTSYITVTNSTSYTLTLLYSGPDSKRLVISAGGTSSVRLKNGSYRVAASVSASNVSNYAGNENLQGGNYSVDYYISTYRY
;
A
#
# COMPACT_ATOMS: atom_id res chain seq x y z
N MET A 1 -53.10 49.69 21.10
CA MET A 1 -51.80 49.21 21.64
C MET A 1 -50.85 50.39 21.71
N ARG A 2 -50.26 50.70 22.87
CA ARG A 2 -49.15 51.66 22.94
C ARG A 2 -47.87 50.95 22.50
N VAL A 3 -47.13 51.58 21.60
CA VAL A 3 -45.89 51.10 20.99
C VAL A 3 -44.91 50.61 22.07
N ASN A 4 -44.38 49.38 21.91
CA ASN A 4 -43.27 48.77 22.66
C ASN A 4 -43.49 48.24 24.11
N ARG A 5 -44.70 47.86 24.53
CA ARG A 5 -44.86 46.94 25.68
C ARG A 5 -45.39 45.59 25.21
N GLN A 6 -44.61 44.52 25.44
CA GLN A 6 -45.09 43.15 25.28
C GLN A 6 -46.21 42.89 26.30
N ILE A 7 -47.39 42.54 25.80
CA ILE A 7 -48.53 42.09 26.61
C ILE A 7 -48.51 40.57 26.52
N SER A 8 -48.47 39.88 27.65
CA SER A 8 -48.60 38.42 27.75
C SER A 8 -50.05 38.06 28.07
N PHE A 9 -50.54 36.99 27.44
CA PHE A 9 -51.85 36.40 27.67
C PHE A 9 -51.70 35.00 28.28
N PRO A 10 -52.67 34.52 29.08
CA PRO A 10 -52.65 33.15 29.61
C PRO A 10 -52.51 32.06 28.51
N ALA A 11 -53.01 32.33 27.30
CA ALA A 11 -52.91 31.45 26.15
C ALA A 11 -51.51 31.42 25.49
N ASP A 12 -50.59 32.28 25.93
CA ASP A 12 -49.22 32.33 25.40
C ASP A 12 -48.37 31.16 25.87
N LEU A 13 -48.79 30.52 26.97
CA LEU A 13 -48.09 29.39 27.60
C LEU A 13 -46.59 29.67 27.79
N ASP A 14 -46.29 30.86 28.32
CA ASP A 14 -44.93 31.34 28.56
C ASP A 14 -44.11 30.30 29.36
N GLY A 15 -43.00 29.85 28.79
CA GLY A 15 -42.15 28.79 29.35
C GLY A 15 -42.37 27.40 28.76
N VAL A 16 -43.47 27.19 28.05
CA VAL A 16 -43.74 25.99 27.23
C VAL A 16 -43.56 26.30 25.74
N LEU A 17 -44.06 27.45 25.29
CA LEU A 17 -43.86 27.97 23.94
C LEU A 17 -42.84 29.12 23.94
N SER A 18 -42.27 29.37 22.76
CA SER A 18 -41.32 30.47 22.53
C SER A 18 -41.97 31.83 22.79
N SER A 19 -41.23 32.77 23.39
CA SER A 19 -41.73 34.12 23.68
C SER A 19 -42.17 34.87 22.41
N LEU A 20 -43.41 35.34 22.38
CA LEU A 20 -44.03 35.97 21.21
C LEU A 20 -43.68 37.47 21.10
N GLN A 21 -43.20 37.89 19.93
CA GLN A 21 -43.01 39.31 19.57
C GLN A 21 -44.24 39.83 18.82
N ARG A 22 -45.03 40.66 19.49
CA ARG A 22 -46.27 41.26 18.94
C ARG A 22 -46.01 42.62 18.31
N THR A 23 -45.67 42.63 17.03
CA THR A 23 -45.60 43.84 16.19
C THR A 23 -46.91 44.01 15.40
N ALA A 24 -47.22 45.22 14.94
CA ALA A 24 -48.39 45.45 14.09
C ALA A 24 -48.33 44.61 12.80
N GLU A 25 -47.13 44.41 12.26
CA GLU A 25 -46.87 43.57 11.08
C GLU A 25 -47.15 42.09 11.34
N ASN A 26 -46.61 41.51 12.43
CA ASN A 26 -46.81 40.10 12.76
C ASN A 26 -48.28 39.79 13.12
N ILE A 27 -48.99 40.75 13.72
CA ILE A 27 -50.43 40.60 14.02
C ILE A 27 -51.25 40.61 12.73
N ALA A 28 -50.97 41.56 11.82
CA ALA A 28 -51.65 41.60 10.53
C ALA A 28 -51.37 40.35 9.67
N ASP A 29 -50.13 39.84 9.70
CA ASP A 29 -49.75 38.58 9.05
C ASP A 29 -50.52 37.39 9.66
N ALA A 30 -50.57 37.28 10.99
CA ALA A 30 -51.32 36.21 11.68
C ALA A 30 -52.83 36.28 11.39
N GLU A 31 -53.43 37.47 11.41
CA GLU A 31 -54.84 37.67 11.05
C GLU A 31 -55.09 37.23 9.59
N SER A 32 -54.19 37.59 8.67
CA SER A 32 -54.32 37.19 7.26
C SER A 32 -54.27 35.66 7.07
N LYS A 33 -53.40 34.96 7.83
CA LYS A 33 -53.23 33.51 7.82
C LYS A 33 -54.40 32.75 8.44
N LEU A 34 -55.28 33.41 9.21
CA LEU A 34 -56.45 32.78 9.83
C LEU A 34 -57.77 33.09 9.08
N THR A 35 -57.69 33.79 7.94
CA THR A 35 -58.89 34.26 7.21
C THR A 35 -59.62 33.13 6.48
N LEU A 36 -58.88 32.18 5.88
CA LEU A 36 -59.49 31.10 5.10
C LEU A 36 -59.81 29.90 6.00
N PRO A 37 -60.98 29.25 5.84
CA PRO A 37 -61.36 28.06 6.61
C PRO A 37 -60.31 26.94 6.56
N THR A 38 -59.66 26.75 5.41
CA THR A 38 -58.59 25.76 5.21
C THR A 38 -57.32 26.06 5.99
N ASP A 39 -56.97 27.34 6.16
CA ASP A 39 -55.81 27.75 6.93
C ASP A 39 -56.12 27.75 8.43
N LEU A 40 -57.32 28.21 8.81
CA LEU A 40 -57.79 28.19 10.19
C LEU A 40 -57.73 26.78 10.80
N ILE A 41 -58.27 25.78 10.10
CA ILE A 41 -58.21 24.40 10.58
C ILE A 41 -56.79 23.83 10.56
N ARG A 42 -55.95 24.22 9.59
CA ARG A 42 -54.53 23.81 9.54
C ARG A 42 -53.79 24.24 10.81
N TYR A 43 -53.91 25.50 11.22
CA TYR A 43 -53.26 25.99 12.44
C TYR A 43 -53.91 25.45 13.72
N ALA A 44 -55.23 25.22 13.71
CA ALA A 44 -55.93 24.62 14.86
C ALA A 44 -55.42 23.20 15.20
N GLN A 45 -54.92 22.44 14.22
CA GLN A 45 -54.29 21.13 14.46
C GLN A 45 -53.06 21.20 15.37
N PHE A 46 -52.48 22.38 15.55
CA PHE A 46 -51.29 22.62 16.37
C PHE A 46 -51.56 23.54 17.56
N TRP A 47 -52.82 23.71 17.95
CA TRP A 47 -53.23 24.56 19.07
C TRP A 47 -54.09 23.83 20.10
N PHE A 48 -53.92 24.16 21.38
CA PHE A 48 -54.64 23.51 22.48
C PHE A 48 -56.13 23.84 22.47
N ILE A 49 -56.95 22.85 22.84
CA ILE A 49 -58.41 22.96 22.99
C ILE A 49 -58.77 23.03 24.46
N GLU A 50 -59.34 24.16 24.90
CA GLU A 50 -59.97 24.31 26.22
C GLU A 50 -61.50 24.19 26.05
N ASN A 51 -62.03 22.96 26.12
CA ASN A 51 -63.47 22.69 25.97
C ASN A 51 -64.13 22.15 27.26
N THR A 52 -63.33 21.63 28.19
CA THR A 52 -63.79 21.07 29.46
C THR A 52 -63.03 21.63 30.65
N GLU A 53 -63.60 21.55 31.86
CA GLU A 53 -62.89 21.89 33.10
C GLU A 53 -61.63 21.02 33.31
N ILE A 54 -61.62 19.79 32.78
CA ILE A 54 -60.44 18.92 32.78
C ILE A 54 -59.32 19.53 31.92
N ASP A 55 -59.65 20.08 30.75
CA ASP A 55 -58.69 20.75 29.87
C ASP A 55 -58.10 21.98 30.55
N LYS A 56 -58.95 22.82 31.16
CA LYS A 56 -58.50 24.00 31.90
C LYS A 56 -57.53 23.65 33.03
N ILE A 57 -57.83 22.59 33.81
CA ILE A 57 -56.91 22.14 34.86
C ILE A 57 -55.61 21.59 34.27
N ALA A 58 -55.68 20.79 33.20
CA ALA A 58 -54.50 20.21 32.57
C ALA A 58 -53.59 21.26 31.92
N ILE A 59 -54.15 22.22 31.17
CA ILE A 59 -53.42 23.33 30.53
C ILE A 59 -52.73 24.21 31.58
N ASN A 60 -53.37 24.48 32.73
CA ASN A 60 -52.73 25.21 33.83
C ASN A 60 -51.55 24.45 34.46
N ASN A 61 -51.60 23.11 34.50
CA ASN A 61 -50.43 22.33 34.94
C ASN A 61 -49.34 22.31 33.85
N LEU A 62 -49.73 22.32 32.57
CA LEU A 62 -48.82 22.43 31.45
C LEU A 62 -48.07 23.78 31.46
N SER A 63 -48.76 24.90 31.70
CA SER A 63 -48.18 26.26 31.70
C SER A 63 -47.14 26.49 32.80
N VAL A 64 -47.08 25.65 33.83
CA VAL A 64 -46.04 25.66 34.87
C VAL A 64 -44.98 24.57 34.68
N GLY A 65 -44.94 23.94 33.49
CA GLY A 65 -43.96 22.92 33.11
C GLY A 65 -44.23 21.51 33.63
N SER A 66 -45.42 21.24 34.20
CA SER A 66 -45.79 19.92 34.76
C SER A 66 -46.43 18.99 33.71
N TYR A 67 -45.66 18.63 32.67
CA TYR A 67 -46.15 17.88 31.51
C TYR A 67 -46.77 16.51 31.86
N ASP A 68 -46.09 15.69 32.67
CA ASP A 68 -46.58 14.34 33.01
C ASP A 68 -47.90 14.39 33.78
N LYS A 69 -48.06 15.41 34.63
CA LYS A 69 -49.29 15.62 35.39
C LYS A 69 -50.43 16.06 34.47
N ALA A 70 -50.18 16.98 33.53
CA ALA A 70 -51.16 17.37 32.52
C ALA A 70 -51.62 16.17 31.68
N ILE A 71 -50.68 15.33 31.20
CA ILE A 71 -50.97 14.09 30.47
C ILE A 71 -51.83 13.14 31.34
N SER A 72 -51.45 12.91 32.60
CA SER A 72 -52.19 12.03 33.51
C SER A 72 -53.62 12.51 33.79
N ILE A 73 -53.87 13.82 33.70
CA ILE A 73 -55.20 14.41 33.87
C ILE A 73 -56.05 14.13 32.63
N TRP A 74 -55.51 14.32 31.42
CA TRP A 74 -56.20 14.00 30.17
C TRP A 74 -56.46 12.50 30.00
N GLU A 75 -55.62 11.62 30.55
CA GLU A 75 -55.82 10.16 30.52
C GLU A 75 -57.01 9.68 31.37
N LYS A 76 -57.51 10.48 32.31
CA LYS A 76 -58.66 10.11 33.15
C LYS A 76 -59.97 10.01 32.36
N LYS A 77 -60.08 10.72 31.24
CA LYS A 77 -61.28 10.72 30.40
C LYS A 77 -60.92 10.99 28.95
N GLU A 78 -60.91 9.93 28.15
CA GLU A 78 -60.68 10.03 26.71
C GLU A 78 -61.87 10.70 25.99
N ASN A 79 -61.58 11.78 25.28
CA ASN A 79 -62.47 12.59 24.45
C ASN A 79 -61.63 13.42 23.46
N LEU A 80 -62.28 14.09 22.51
CA LEU A 80 -61.62 14.86 21.45
C LEU A 80 -60.54 15.82 21.98
N SER A 81 -60.86 16.71 22.93
CA SER A 81 -59.89 17.70 23.43
C SER A 81 -58.75 17.04 24.22
N SER A 82 -59.05 16.01 25.00
CA SER A 82 -58.03 15.30 25.78
C SER A 82 -57.00 14.56 24.91
N VAL A 83 -57.41 13.93 23.80
CA VAL A 83 -56.49 13.22 22.90
C VAL A 83 -55.69 14.23 22.07
N HIS A 84 -56.36 15.25 21.53
CA HIS A 84 -55.71 16.35 20.79
C HIS A 84 -54.62 17.05 21.60
N ASN A 85 -54.95 17.46 22.83
CA ASN A 85 -53.99 18.15 23.70
C ASN A 85 -52.80 17.27 24.10
N ARG A 86 -53.00 15.95 24.23
CA ARG A 86 -51.90 14.99 24.47
C ARG A 86 -50.96 14.90 23.27
N ILE A 87 -51.48 14.90 22.04
CA ILE A 87 -50.67 14.93 20.80
C ILE A 87 -49.73 16.14 20.85
N LEU A 88 -50.28 17.34 21.06
CA LEU A 88 -49.49 18.58 21.13
C LEU A 88 -48.45 18.54 22.26
N THR A 89 -48.82 18.01 23.41
CA THR A 89 -47.90 17.88 24.55
C THR A 89 -46.73 16.96 24.23
N PHE A 90 -46.97 15.84 23.52
CA PHE A 90 -45.89 14.97 23.08
C PHE A 90 -45.03 15.60 21.97
N LEU A 91 -45.62 16.37 21.04
CA LEU A 91 -44.87 17.15 20.05
C LEU A 91 -43.93 18.16 20.71
N ILE A 92 -44.42 18.94 21.68
CA ILE A 92 -43.62 19.93 22.43
C ILE A 92 -42.46 19.25 23.17
N ARG A 93 -42.65 18.02 23.65
CA ARG A 93 -41.60 17.23 24.33
C ARG A 93 -40.63 16.53 23.36
N GLY A 94 -40.81 16.67 22.04
CA GLY A 94 -40.02 15.96 21.04
C GLY A 94 -40.28 14.44 21.00
N ASN A 95 -41.38 13.96 21.58
CA ASN A 95 -41.75 12.54 21.53
C ASN A 95 -42.66 12.29 20.31
N TYR A 96 -42.04 12.30 19.13
CA TYR A 96 -42.75 12.18 17.85
C TYR A 96 -43.45 10.83 17.68
N GLY A 97 -42.86 9.73 18.19
CA GLY A 97 -43.47 8.39 18.14
C GLY A 97 -44.85 8.34 18.81
N LYS A 98 -44.96 8.77 20.07
CA LYS A 98 -46.25 8.81 20.78
C LYS A 98 -47.21 9.83 20.19
N ALA A 99 -46.70 10.97 19.72
CA ALA A 99 -47.53 11.98 19.07
C ALA A 99 -48.19 11.43 17.80
N LEU A 100 -47.43 10.78 16.91
CA LEU A 100 -47.93 10.20 15.66
C LEU A 100 -48.86 9.01 15.90
N GLU A 101 -48.57 8.16 16.89
CA GLU A 101 -49.47 7.08 17.31
C GLU A 101 -50.85 7.62 17.74
N LEU A 102 -50.85 8.62 18.62
CA LEU A 102 -52.09 9.26 19.08
C LEU A 102 -52.78 10.05 17.96
N ALA A 103 -52.03 10.71 17.09
CA ALA A 103 -52.57 11.45 15.95
C ALA A 103 -53.29 10.51 14.97
N PHE A 104 -52.71 9.35 14.65
CA PHE A 104 -53.37 8.36 13.81
C PHE A 104 -54.71 7.90 14.40
N LEU A 105 -54.73 7.59 15.70
CA LEU A 105 -55.98 7.24 16.41
C LEU A 105 -56.98 8.40 16.45
N PHE A 106 -56.48 9.63 16.61
CA PHE A 106 -57.30 10.83 16.67
C PHE A 106 -58.01 11.07 15.34
N TYR A 107 -57.28 11.10 14.23
CA TYR A 107 -57.88 11.34 12.92
C TYR A 107 -58.81 10.20 12.49
N GLY A 108 -58.51 8.95 12.85
CA GLY A 108 -59.42 7.83 12.59
C GLY A 108 -60.76 7.90 13.31
N LYS A 109 -60.87 8.67 14.42
CA LYS A 109 -62.05 8.69 15.30
C LYS A 109 -62.74 10.05 15.42
N TYR A 110 -61.99 11.14 15.43
CA TYR A 110 -62.44 12.48 15.81
C TYR A 110 -62.35 13.52 14.69
N SER A 111 -61.92 13.18 13.47
CA SER A 111 -61.75 14.14 12.36
C SER A 111 -62.99 15.00 12.08
N PHE A 112 -64.17 14.39 11.98
CA PHE A 112 -65.41 15.14 11.71
C PHE A 112 -65.81 16.05 12.88
N GLU A 113 -65.75 15.54 14.11
CA GLU A 113 -66.05 16.30 15.32
C GLU A 113 -65.07 17.48 15.49
N PHE A 114 -63.79 17.29 15.16
CA PHE A 114 -62.77 18.33 15.20
C PHE A 114 -63.02 19.41 14.14
N ALA A 115 -63.32 19.01 12.91
CA ALA A 115 -63.68 19.95 11.85
C ALA A 115 -64.95 20.75 12.21
N GLN A 116 -65.95 20.12 12.80
CA GLN A 116 -67.17 20.78 13.26
C GLN A 116 -66.91 21.76 14.41
N LEU A 117 -66.01 21.43 15.34
CA LEU A 117 -65.64 22.32 16.45
C LEU A 117 -64.98 23.61 15.97
N ILE A 118 -64.09 23.52 14.97
CA ILE A 118 -63.31 24.68 14.50
C ILE A 118 -64.05 25.47 13.41
N LEU A 119 -64.69 24.80 12.45
CA LEU A 119 -65.29 25.43 11.26
C LEU A 119 -66.81 25.55 11.32
N GLY A 120 -67.47 24.94 12.31
CA GLY A 120 -68.93 24.97 12.43
C GLY A 120 -69.63 24.43 11.18
N LYS A 121 -70.42 25.29 10.53
CA LYS A 121 -71.22 24.93 9.33
C LYS A 121 -70.38 24.63 8.09
N GLU A 122 -69.13 25.07 8.05
CA GLU A 122 -68.23 24.88 6.91
C GLU A 122 -67.40 23.59 7.02
N SER A 123 -67.63 22.76 8.04
CA SER A 123 -66.88 21.51 8.29
C SER A 123 -66.87 20.50 7.13
N ASN A 124 -67.87 20.52 6.26
CA ASN A 124 -67.97 19.60 5.11
C ASN A 124 -66.91 19.82 4.02
N ILE A 125 -66.14 20.92 4.05
CA ILE A 125 -65.07 21.18 3.09
C ILE A 125 -63.80 20.35 3.36
N VAL A 126 -63.71 19.71 4.53
CA VAL A 126 -62.52 18.99 5.00
C VAL A 126 -62.84 17.51 5.18
N THR A 127 -61.96 16.66 4.68
CA THR A 127 -62.03 15.19 4.83
C THR A 127 -61.01 14.72 5.88
N SER A 128 -61.19 13.50 6.42
CA SER A 128 -60.19 12.90 7.33
C SER A 128 -58.82 12.85 6.66
N GLU A 129 -58.75 12.38 5.42
CA GLU A 129 -57.52 12.31 4.63
C GLU A 129 -56.83 13.68 4.48
N SER A 130 -57.60 14.74 4.23
CA SER A 130 -57.01 16.09 4.12
C SER A 130 -56.48 16.64 5.45
N LEU A 131 -57.06 16.25 6.59
CA LEU A 131 -56.53 16.61 7.92
C LEU A 131 -55.25 15.86 8.22
N GLU A 132 -55.27 14.55 8.00
CA GLU A 132 -54.12 13.66 8.18
C GLU A 132 -52.92 14.14 7.36
N HIS A 133 -53.12 14.36 6.06
CA HIS A 133 -52.08 14.89 5.18
C HIS A 133 -51.65 16.30 5.56
N GLY A 134 -52.57 17.18 5.95
CA GLY A 134 -52.24 18.54 6.40
C GLY A 134 -51.40 18.57 7.68
N PHE A 135 -51.66 17.64 8.61
CA PHE A 135 -50.86 17.46 9.82
C PHE A 135 -49.47 16.91 9.50
N LEU A 136 -49.39 15.86 8.68
CA LEU A 136 -48.13 15.28 8.24
C LEU A 136 -47.28 16.26 7.45
N ASP A 137 -47.88 17.11 6.61
CA ASP A 137 -47.20 18.13 5.83
C ASP A 137 -46.50 19.15 6.73
N VAL A 138 -47.19 19.67 7.74
CA VAL A 138 -46.59 20.59 8.71
C VAL A 138 -45.45 19.93 9.46
N LEU A 139 -45.59 18.66 9.88
CA LEU A 139 -44.49 17.94 10.53
C LEU A 139 -43.30 17.71 9.58
N CYS A 140 -43.56 17.34 8.33
CA CYS A 140 -42.50 17.16 7.33
C CYS A 140 -41.76 18.47 7.04
N ASP A 141 -42.47 19.60 7.03
CA ASP A 141 -41.88 20.93 6.82
C ASP A 141 -41.02 21.37 8.03
N GLU A 142 -41.47 21.09 9.25
CA GLU A 142 -40.81 21.56 10.49
C GLU A 142 -39.63 20.67 10.94
N ILE A 143 -39.76 19.34 10.86
CA ILE A 143 -38.73 18.40 11.34
C ILE A 143 -38.11 17.52 10.24
N GLY A 144 -38.63 17.59 9.01
CA GLY A 144 -38.13 16.84 7.86
C GLY A 144 -38.87 15.52 7.63
N ALA A 145 -39.26 15.26 6.38
CA ALA A 145 -40.00 14.04 6.00
C ALA A 145 -39.26 12.72 6.36
N SER A 146 -37.93 12.70 6.27
CA SER A 146 -37.12 11.53 6.65
C SER A 146 -37.20 11.24 8.15
N GLU A 147 -37.24 12.27 9.00
CA GLU A 147 -37.38 12.11 10.45
C GLU A 147 -38.80 11.63 10.78
N VAL A 148 -39.83 12.23 10.17
CA VAL A 148 -41.23 11.80 10.33
C VAL A 148 -41.41 10.32 9.96
N SER A 149 -40.76 9.88 8.88
CA SER A 149 -40.85 8.49 8.39
C SER A 149 -40.35 7.44 9.40
N LEU A 150 -39.48 7.80 10.35
CA LEU A 150 -38.97 6.86 11.37
C LEU A 150 -40.03 6.43 12.38
N TYR A 151 -41.09 7.23 12.53
CA TYR A 151 -42.10 7.06 13.57
C TYR A 151 -43.47 6.64 13.00
N ILE A 152 -43.64 6.58 11.68
CA ILE A 152 -44.88 6.14 11.06
C ILE A 152 -44.98 4.60 11.06
N ILE A 153 -46.09 4.09 11.58
CA ILE A 153 -46.36 2.66 11.72
C ILE A 153 -47.37 2.17 10.67
N ASN A 154 -48.26 3.06 10.20
CA ASN A 154 -49.32 2.70 9.27
C ASN A 154 -48.87 2.86 7.81
N LYS A 155 -49.40 2.00 6.94
CA LYS A 155 -48.99 1.91 5.54
C LYS A 155 -49.32 3.17 4.75
N ASP A 156 -50.51 3.74 4.94
CA ASP A 156 -51.03 4.84 4.11
C ASP A 156 -50.24 6.14 4.37
N TRP A 157 -50.01 6.49 5.63
CA TRP A 157 -49.15 7.63 5.99
C TRP A 157 -47.70 7.38 5.56
N GLY A 158 -47.23 6.14 5.61
CA GLY A 158 -45.89 5.75 5.19
C GLY A 158 -45.69 5.97 3.69
N GLU A 159 -46.67 5.57 2.87
CA GLU A 159 -46.66 5.83 1.42
C GLU A 159 -46.73 7.32 1.11
N TYR A 160 -47.57 8.08 1.83
CA TYR A 160 -47.71 9.53 1.64
C TYR A 160 -46.42 10.28 1.99
N VAL A 161 -45.85 10.08 3.19
CA VAL A 161 -44.61 10.73 3.62
C VAL A 161 -43.42 10.25 2.80
N GLY A 162 -43.35 8.96 2.47
CA GLY A 162 -42.35 8.44 1.54
C GLY A 162 -42.38 9.14 0.17
N SER A 163 -43.58 9.49 -0.33
CA SER A 163 -43.70 10.26 -1.57
C SER A 163 -43.09 11.67 -1.49
N LYS A 164 -43.11 12.31 -0.31
CA LYS A 164 -42.52 13.64 -0.06
C LYS A 164 -40.99 13.59 -0.08
N ILE A 165 -40.38 12.45 0.24
CA ILE A 165 -38.93 12.23 0.13
C ILE A 165 -38.54 11.91 -1.33
N VAL A 166 -39.30 11.02 -1.97
CA VAL A 166 -38.98 10.47 -3.29
C VAL A 166 -39.23 11.46 -4.43
N LYS A 167 -40.32 12.24 -4.37
CA LYS A 167 -40.74 13.12 -5.48
C LYS A 167 -39.70 14.21 -5.81
N PRO A 168 -39.14 14.96 -4.85
CA PRO A 168 -38.10 15.95 -5.16
C PRO A 168 -36.87 15.34 -5.84
N LEU A 169 -36.46 14.13 -5.45
CA LEU A 169 -35.34 13.42 -6.06
C LEU A 169 -35.62 13.05 -7.52
N ILE A 170 -36.84 12.57 -7.82
CA ILE A 170 -37.27 12.28 -9.18
C ILE A 170 -37.32 13.56 -10.02
N ASP A 171 -37.91 14.64 -9.48
CA ASP A 171 -38.04 15.93 -10.17
C ASP A 171 -36.68 16.55 -10.48
N ASP A 172 -35.69 16.43 -9.59
CA ASP A 172 -34.31 16.89 -9.80
C ASP A 172 -33.60 16.14 -10.94
N ILE A 173 -33.78 14.81 -10.98
CA ILE A 173 -33.25 13.98 -12.06
C ILE A 173 -33.96 14.34 -13.38
N ASP A 174 -35.27 14.52 -13.36
CA ASP A 174 -36.04 14.80 -14.57
C ASP A 174 -35.75 16.18 -15.16
N ARG A 175 -35.54 17.18 -14.29
CA ARG A 175 -35.05 18.50 -14.67
C ARG A 175 -33.70 18.43 -15.37
N SER A 176 -32.75 17.67 -14.79
CA SER A 176 -31.43 17.45 -15.38
C SER A 176 -31.52 16.77 -16.75
N ILE A 177 -32.36 15.75 -16.87
CA ILE A 177 -32.64 15.05 -18.15
C ILE A 177 -33.18 16.04 -19.20
N THR A 178 -34.13 16.91 -18.81
CA THR A 178 -34.75 17.88 -19.71
C THR A 178 -33.71 18.87 -20.25
N ILE A 179 -32.88 19.43 -19.37
CA ILE A 179 -31.77 20.31 -19.76
C ILE A 179 -30.83 19.63 -20.75
N ALA A 180 -30.48 18.36 -20.52
CA ALA A 180 -29.63 17.61 -21.44
C ALA A 180 -30.30 17.35 -22.79
N LYS A 181 -31.61 17.08 -22.84
CA LYS A 181 -32.36 16.86 -24.10
C LYS A 181 -32.42 18.11 -24.98
N GLU A 182 -32.54 19.30 -24.37
CA GLU A 182 -32.55 20.58 -25.09
C GLU A 182 -31.24 20.92 -25.80
N THR A 183 -30.17 20.15 -25.57
CA THR A 183 -28.88 20.34 -26.24
C THR A 183 -28.76 19.61 -27.58
N ARG A 184 -29.75 18.78 -27.94
CA ARG A 184 -29.72 18.00 -29.19
C ARG A 184 -29.59 18.90 -30.41
N GLY A 185 -28.69 18.52 -31.33
CA GLY A 185 -28.42 19.29 -32.57
C GLY A 185 -27.59 20.56 -32.37
N LYS A 186 -27.10 20.86 -31.16
CA LYS A 186 -26.24 22.04 -30.89
C LYS A 186 -24.75 21.77 -31.06
N GLY A 187 -24.36 20.62 -31.62
CA GLY A 187 -22.98 20.23 -31.90
C GLY A 187 -22.39 19.23 -30.90
N ALA A 188 -21.37 18.49 -31.36
CA ALA A 188 -20.79 17.34 -30.67
C ALA A 188 -20.30 17.67 -29.25
N ASN A 189 -19.40 18.66 -29.11
CA ASN A 189 -18.81 19.00 -27.80
C ASN A 189 -19.85 19.44 -26.76
N ILE A 190 -20.92 20.10 -27.22
CA ILE A 190 -22.04 20.48 -26.34
C ILE A 190 -22.80 19.23 -25.89
N ARG A 191 -23.01 18.23 -26.76
CA ARG A 191 -23.63 16.94 -26.38
C ARG A 191 -22.78 16.16 -25.38
N LEU A 192 -21.46 16.13 -25.56
CA LEU A 192 -20.54 15.48 -24.62
C LEU A 192 -20.59 16.16 -23.25
N SER A 193 -20.53 17.49 -23.23
CA SER A 193 -20.62 18.29 -22.00
C SER A 193 -21.97 18.07 -21.30
N ALA A 194 -23.07 18.09 -22.05
CA ALA A 194 -24.41 17.82 -21.54
C ALA A 194 -24.53 16.42 -20.93
N GLY A 195 -24.01 15.38 -21.60
CA GLY A 195 -24.02 14.01 -21.08
C GLY A 195 -23.15 13.85 -19.82
N THR A 196 -21.98 14.48 -19.79
CA THR A 196 -21.07 14.44 -18.63
C THR A 196 -21.66 15.19 -17.43
N LYS A 197 -22.27 16.35 -17.69
CA LYS A 197 -22.98 17.13 -16.67
C LYS A 197 -24.19 16.35 -16.14
N LEU A 198 -25.01 15.77 -17.02
CA LEU A 198 -26.15 14.94 -16.63
C LEU A 198 -25.72 13.77 -15.73
N MET A 199 -24.64 13.07 -16.09
CA MET A 199 -24.04 12.01 -15.27
C MET A 199 -23.64 12.52 -13.88
N THR A 200 -23.01 13.70 -13.80
CA THR A 200 -22.48 14.25 -12.54
C THR A 200 -23.59 14.79 -11.64
N ASP A 201 -24.50 15.59 -12.20
CA ASP A 201 -25.59 16.26 -11.46
C ASP A 201 -26.60 15.24 -10.87
N THR A 202 -26.76 14.09 -11.52
CA THR A 202 -27.73 13.06 -11.10
C THR A 202 -27.15 11.97 -10.20
N LEU A 203 -25.83 11.95 -9.97
CA LEU A 203 -25.17 10.91 -9.17
C LEU A 203 -25.73 10.83 -7.73
N THR A 204 -25.79 11.96 -7.03
CA THR A 204 -26.29 12.02 -5.65
C THR A 204 -27.81 11.80 -5.57
N PRO A 205 -28.65 12.50 -6.36
CA PRO A 205 -30.09 12.26 -6.36
C PRO A 205 -30.47 10.80 -6.67
N LEU A 206 -29.81 10.16 -7.65
CA LEU A 206 -30.06 8.77 -7.99
C LEU A 206 -29.63 7.81 -6.88
N ARG A 207 -28.51 8.08 -6.20
CA ARG A 207 -28.04 7.27 -5.07
C ARG A 207 -29.02 7.34 -3.90
N ASN A 208 -29.48 8.54 -3.55
CA ASN A 208 -30.47 8.74 -2.49
C ASN A 208 -31.80 8.11 -2.90
N LEU A 209 -32.23 8.24 -4.15
CA LEU A 209 -33.44 7.59 -4.62
C LEU A 209 -33.35 6.05 -4.50
N LYS A 210 -32.17 5.47 -4.70
CA LYS A 210 -31.91 4.04 -4.53
C LYS A 210 -31.91 3.60 -3.05
N SER A 211 -31.65 4.49 -2.09
CA SER A 211 -31.79 4.16 -0.66
C SER A 211 -33.25 4.13 -0.23
N GLU A 212 -34.09 4.98 -0.82
CA GLU A 212 -35.51 5.05 -0.51
C GLU A 212 -36.35 4.02 -1.27
N LEU A 213 -35.96 3.69 -2.51
CA LEU A 213 -36.70 2.77 -3.38
C LEU A 213 -35.87 1.55 -3.74
N SER A 214 -36.52 0.38 -3.71
CA SER A 214 -35.97 -0.83 -4.31
C SER A 214 -35.72 -0.61 -5.81
N VAL A 215 -34.66 -1.21 -6.35
CA VAL A 215 -34.38 -1.21 -7.79
C VAL A 215 -35.49 -1.87 -8.62
N SER A 216 -36.36 -2.66 -7.99
CA SER A 216 -37.55 -3.26 -8.60
C SER A 216 -38.79 -2.35 -8.56
N ASP A 217 -38.73 -1.22 -7.86
CA ASP A 217 -39.81 -0.23 -7.85
C ASP A 217 -39.93 0.41 -9.24
N SER A 218 -41.15 0.42 -9.77
CA SER A 218 -41.45 0.98 -11.10
C SER A 218 -41.01 2.44 -11.26
N ARG A 219 -41.10 3.26 -10.20
CA ARG A 219 -40.70 4.68 -10.22
C ARG A 219 -39.19 4.80 -10.38
N TYR A 220 -38.43 3.99 -9.64
CA TYR A 220 -36.97 3.93 -9.76
C TYR A 220 -36.56 3.47 -11.15
N GLN A 221 -37.13 2.36 -11.64
CA GLN A 221 -36.81 1.81 -12.95
C GLN A 221 -37.08 2.83 -14.06
N ILE A 222 -38.24 3.50 -14.06
CA ILE A 222 -38.62 4.47 -15.10
C ILE A 222 -37.61 5.64 -15.15
N ILE A 223 -37.28 6.24 -14.00
CA ILE A 223 -36.38 7.41 -13.98
C ILE A 223 -34.94 7.01 -14.28
N ALA A 224 -34.47 5.86 -13.79
CA ALA A 224 -33.14 5.32 -14.08
C ALA A 224 -32.99 4.99 -15.57
N ASP A 225 -33.99 4.33 -16.17
CA ASP A 225 -33.98 4.02 -17.61
C ASP A 225 -34.01 5.32 -18.44
N LYS A 226 -34.85 6.29 -18.07
CA LYS A 226 -34.93 7.60 -18.75
C LYS A 226 -33.60 8.36 -18.67
N LEU A 227 -32.94 8.33 -17.51
CA LEU A 227 -31.62 8.92 -17.29
C LEU A 227 -30.56 8.24 -18.16
N GLY A 228 -30.41 6.92 -18.02
CA GLY A 228 -29.41 6.13 -18.73
C GLY A 228 -29.56 6.25 -20.24
N LEU A 229 -30.78 6.15 -20.78
CA LEU A 229 -31.03 6.32 -22.21
C LEU A 229 -30.72 7.73 -22.72
N THR A 230 -30.92 8.76 -21.90
CA THR A 230 -30.56 10.14 -22.29
C THR A 230 -29.05 10.32 -22.34
N ILE A 231 -28.32 9.77 -21.36
CA ILE A 231 -26.84 9.78 -21.35
C ILE A 231 -26.29 8.98 -22.54
N LEU A 232 -26.85 7.81 -22.82
CA LEU A 232 -26.52 7.01 -24.00
C LEU A 232 -26.68 7.83 -25.27
N GLN A 233 -27.82 8.52 -25.43
CA GLN A 233 -28.07 9.34 -26.61
C GLN A 233 -27.10 10.53 -26.73
N CYS A 234 -26.69 11.14 -25.62
CA CYS A 234 -25.62 12.15 -25.63
C CYS A 234 -24.30 11.57 -26.15
N GLY A 235 -23.95 10.35 -25.74
CA GLY A 235 -22.76 9.65 -26.23
C GLY A 235 -22.83 9.29 -27.72
N ILE A 236 -23.98 8.81 -28.20
CA ILE A 236 -24.22 8.50 -29.62
C ILE A 236 -24.14 9.77 -30.46
N ASP A 237 -24.84 10.84 -30.07
CA ASP A 237 -24.84 12.10 -30.81
C ASP A 237 -23.44 12.71 -30.84
N TYR A 238 -22.71 12.68 -29.72
CA TYR A 238 -21.32 13.13 -29.70
C TYR A 238 -20.44 12.33 -30.67
N TYR A 239 -20.54 11.00 -30.65
CA TYR A 239 -19.73 10.15 -31.54
C TYR A 239 -20.03 10.43 -33.02
N ASN A 240 -21.30 10.53 -33.40
CA ASN A 240 -21.71 10.70 -34.79
C ASN A 240 -21.38 12.09 -35.36
N ASP A 241 -21.39 13.13 -34.51
CA ASP A 241 -21.15 14.51 -34.94
C ASP A 241 -19.68 14.95 -34.74
N SER A 242 -18.83 14.11 -34.15
CA SER A 242 -17.44 14.44 -33.82
C SER A 242 -16.45 13.94 -34.88
N ASN A 243 -15.45 14.77 -35.17
CA ASN A 243 -14.28 14.41 -35.97
C ASN A 243 -13.04 14.15 -35.11
N ASP A 244 -13.19 14.10 -33.78
CA ASP A 244 -12.07 13.83 -32.87
C ASP A 244 -11.61 12.36 -33.01
N ASP A 245 -10.31 12.13 -33.17
CA ASP A 245 -9.76 10.77 -33.24
C ASP A 245 -10.11 9.92 -32.00
N ASP A 246 -10.29 10.56 -30.82
CA ASP A 246 -10.64 9.91 -29.55
C ASP A 246 -12.15 9.91 -29.24
N ALA A 247 -12.99 10.30 -30.22
CA ALA A 247 -14.44 10.40 -30.04
C ALA A 247 -15.06 9.09 -29.51
N ALA A 248 -14.61 7.95 -30.02
CA ALA A 248 -15.07 6.63 -29.58
C ALA A 248 -14.82 6.40 -28.08
N PHE A 249 -13.65 6.79 -27.57
CA PHE A 249 -13.29 6.62 -26.15
C PHE A 249 -14.11 7.52 -25.24
N LYS A 250 -14.29 8.80 -25.63
CA LYS A 250 -15.12 9.76 -24.89
C LYS A 250 -16.60 9.34 -24.86
N ALA A 251 -17.13 8.88 -26.00
CA ALA A 251 -18.48 8.35 -26.08
C ALA A 251 -18.65 7.08 -25.23
N MET A 252 -17.68 6.17 -25.26
CA MET A 252 -17.69 4.93 -24.47
C MET A 252 -17.86 5.19 -22.97
N LYS A 253 -17.22 6.23 -22.44
CA LYS A 253 -17.39 6.61 -21.02
C LYS A 253 -18.85 6.87 -20.66
N LEU A 254 -19.57 7.62 -21.50
CA LEU A 254 -20.99 7.89 -21.30
C LEU A 254 -21.84 6.63 -21.49
N GLN A 255 -21.52 5.80 -22.48
CA GLN A 255 -22.29 4.58 -22.77
C GLN A 255 -22.15 3.51 -21.67
N LYS A 256 -20.95 3.30 -21.11
CA LYS A 256 -20.75 2.40 -19.97
C LYS A 256 -21.44 2.91 -18.70
N TYR A 257 -21.43 4.22 -18.46
CA TYR A 257 -22.20 4.79 -17.36
C TYR A 257 -23.71 4.56 -17.55
N ALA A 258 -24.24 4.85 -18.74
CA ALA A 258 -25.63 4.59 -19.08
C ALA A 258 -26.00 3.12 -18.85
N GLN A 259 -25.18 2.19 -19.31
CA GLN A 259 -25.34 0.74 -19.10
C GLN A 259 -25.41 0.36 -17.61
N SER A 260 -24.62 1.02 -16.76
CA SER A 260 -24.63 0.77 -15.31
C SER A 260 -25.85 1.32 -14.58
N VAL A 261 -26.53 2.31 -15.16
CA VAL A 261 -27.69 2.99 -14.56
C VAL A 261 -29.01 2.32 -14.94
N VAL A 262 -29.15 1.88 -16.19
CA VAL A 262 -30.41 1.29 -16.68
C VAL A 262 -30.73 -0.02 -15.98
N VAL A 263 -32.01 -0.22 -15.67
CA VAL A 263 -32.52 -1.39 -14.96
C VAL A 263 -33.37 -2.25 -15.87
N GLY A 264 -34.27 -1.62 -16.64
CA GLY A 264 -35.22 -2.30 -17.51
C GLY A 264 -34.54 -3.03 -18.67
N LYS A 265 -35.06 -4.21 -19.02
CA LYS A 265 -34.48 -5.10 -20.03
C LYS A 265 -34.25 -4.39 -21.37
N MET A 266 -35.25 -3.67 -21.89
CA MET A 266 -35.14 -2.97 -23.17
C MET A 266 -34.06 -1.87 -23.15
N ALA A 267 -33.90 -1.16 -22.03
CA ALA A 267 -32.90 -0.13 -21.89
C ALA A 267 -31.48 -0.73 -21.78
N LYS A 268 -31.33 -1.83 -21.04
CA LYS A 268 -30.10 -2.64 -20.97
C LYS A 268 -29.69 -3.16 -22.33
N ASP A 269 -30.59 -3.82 -23.06
CA ASP A 269 -30.29 -4.40 -24.37
C ASP A 269 -29.76 -3.32 -25.35
N ARG A 270 -30.36 -2.12 -25.34
CA ARG A 270 -29.91 -0.99 -26.17
C ARG A 270 -28.54 -0.45 -25.74
N CYS A 271 -28.29 -0.33 -24.44
CA CYS A 271 -26.98 0.07 -23.93
C CYS A 271 -25.90 -0.96 -24.31
N ASP A 272 -26.18 -2.25 -24.11
CA ASP A 272 -25.28 -3.35 -24.44
C ASP A 272 -24.91 -3.37 -25.93
N GLU A 273 -25.88 -3.19 -26.82
CA GLU A 273 -25.65 -3.13 -28.26
C GLU A 273 -24.70 -1.98 -28.64
N ASN A 274 -24.95 -0.77 -28.11
CA ASN A 274 -24.14 0.40 -28.44
C ASN A 274 -22.72 0.30 -27.85
N VAL A 275 -22.59 -0.22 -26.62
CA VAL A 275 -21.29 -0.49 -26.01
C VAL A 275 -20.51 -1.49 -26.86
N ARG A 276 -21.13 -2.60 -27.31
CA ARG A 276 -20.48 -3.57 -28.18
C ARG A 276 -20.03 -2.96 -29.52
N ILE A 277 -20.85 -2.09 -30.12
CA ILE A 277 -20.48 -1.39 -31.36
C ILE A 277 -19.22 -0.55 -31.13
N LEU A 278 -19.19 0.29 -30.08
CA LEU A 278 -18.02 1.11 -29.80
C LEU A 278 -16.81 0.28 -29.37
N GLU A 279 -16.97 -0.85 -28.68
CA GLU A 279 -15.87 -1.77 -28.35
C GLU A 279 -15.23 -2.33 -29.63
N GLY A 280 -16.05 -2.71 -30.62
CA GLY A 280 -15.58 -3.14 -31.94
C GLY A 280 -14.80 -2.06 -32.68
N ILE A 281 -15.19 -0.78 -32.54
CA ILE A 281 -14.49 0.36 -33.15
C ILE A 281 -13.17 0.65 -32.41
N ILE A 282 -13.21 0.74 -31.08
CA ILE A 282 -12.06 1.00 -30.22
C ILE A 282 -10.98 -0.07 -30.41
N SER A 283 -11.35 -1.34 -30.60
CA SER A 283 -10.39 -2.42 -30.84
C SER A 283 -9.48 -2.21 -32.06
N LYS A 284 -9.89 -1.35 -33.00
CA LYS A 284 -9.13 -1.01 -34.23
C LYS A 284 -8.36 0.30 -34.11
N LEU A 285 -8.62 1.09 -33.07
CA LEU A 285 -7.97 2.38 -32.85
C LEU A 285 -6.64 2.20 -32.12
N PRO A 286 -5.70 3.15 -32.28
CA PRO A 286 -4.56 3.26 -31.38
C PRO A 286 -5.01 3.35 -29.91
N PRO A 287 -4.28 2.76 -28.95
CA PRO A 287 -4.58 2.93 -27.54
C PRO A 287 -4.61 4.42 -27.15
N LEU A 288 -5.60 4.82 -26.33
CA LEU A 288 -5.89 6.22 -26.02
C LEU A 288 -4.65 7.00 -25.55
N GLU A 289 -3.84 6.38 -24.69
CA GLU A 289 -2.66 7.00 -24.08
C GLU A 289 -1.58 7.38 -25.10
N VAL A 290 -1.57 6.76 -26.27
CA VAL A 290 -0.56 6.98 -27.32
C VAL A 290 -1.09 7.66 -28.57
N MET A 291 -2.36 8.05 -28.61
CA MET A 291 -2.99 8.63 -29.81
C MET A 291 -2.27 9.87 -30.36
N ALA A 292 -1.82 10.76 -29.48
CA ALA A 292 -1.08 11.95 -29.90
C ALA A 292 0.25 11.59 -30.60
N ASN A 293 0.97 10.58 -30.08
CA ASN A 293 2.21 10.08 -30.69
C ASN A 293 1.91 9.36 -32.02
N HIS A 294 0.83 8.58 -32.07
CA HIS A 294 0.38 7.95 -33.32
C HIS A 294 0.11 9.00 -34.41
N ARG A 295 -0.64 10.06 -34.08
CA ARG A 295 -0.94 11.15 -35.01
C ARG A 295 0.33 11.81 -35.54
N ALA A 296 1.31 12.07 -34.67
CA ALA A 296 2.59 12.63 -35.08
C ALA A 296 3.34 11.71 -36.05
N ILE A 297 3.40 10.40 -35.76
CA ILE A 297 4.02 9.42 -36.66
C ILE A 297 3.28 9.35 -38.01
N GLN A 298 1.95 9.36 -38.00
CA GLN A 298 1.16 9.38 -39.24
C GLN A 298 1.43 10.64 -40.07
N ALA A 299 1.58 11.80 -39.44
CA ALA A 299 1.97 13.02 -40.13
C ALA A 299 3.38 12.92 -40.74
N SER A 300 4.35 12.35 -40.02
CA SER A 300 5.70 12.10 -40.54
C SER A 300 5.70 11.12 -41.72
N LEU A 301 4.90 10.05 -41.65
CA LEU A 301 4.74 9.09 -42.76
C LEU A 301 4.08 9.72 -43.98
N ALA A 302 3.06 10.57 -43.78
CA ALA A 302 2.38 11.27 -44.87
C ALA A 302 3.32 12.29 -45.55
N ALA A 303 4.14 13.01 -44.77
CA ALA A 303 5.17 13.89 -45.31
C ALA A 303 6.25 13.09 -46.07
N PHE A 304 6.67 11.95 -45.53
CA PHE A 304 7.64 11.07 -46.21
C PHE A 304 7.14 10.54 -47.55
N ALA A 305 5.84 10.24 -47.67
CA ALA A 305 5.25 9.69 -48.90
C ALA A 305 5.27 10.65 -50.12
N ILE A 306 5.51 11.95 -49.90
CA ILE A 306 5.62 12.95 -50.97
C ILE A 306 7.06 13.38 -51.28
N GLU A 307 8.03 12.92 -50.49
CA GLU A 307 9.46 13.18 -50.69
C GLU A 307 10.05 12.21 -51.73
N PRO A 308 11.19 12.54 -52.38
CA PRO A 308 11.85 11.61 -53.29
C PRO A 308 12.37 10.37 -52.57
N ASP A 309 12.54 9.28 -53.32
CA ASP A 309 12.96 7.95 -52.83
C ASP A 309 14.45 7.89 -52.42
N LEU A 310 14.87 8.78 -51.52
CA LEU A 310 16.24 8.92 -51.04
C LEU A 310 16.42 8.35 -49.62
N ILE A 311 17.61 7.81 -49.34
CA ILE A 311 18.08 7.32 -48.05
C ILE A 311 18.11 8.48 -47.04
N SER A 312 18.46 9.69 -47.46
CA SER A 312 18.43 10.87 -46.59
C SER A 312 17.04 11.15 -46.04
N CYS A 313 16.00 10.99 -46.87
CA CYS A 313 14.60 11.12 -46.46
C CYS A 313 14.21 10.02 -45.47
N SER A 314 14.72 8.80 -45.67
CA SER A 314 14.49 7.67 -44.74
C SER A 314 15.14 7.88 -43.38
N ILE A 315 16.37 8.41 -43.35
CA ILE A 315 17.05 8.79 -42.10
C ILE A 315 16.26 9.90 -41.39
N GLN A 316 15.73 10.88 -42.13
CA GLN A 316 14.92 11.95 -41.55
C GLN A 316 13.61 11.42 -40.96
N LEU A 317 12.89 10.55 -41.67
CA LEU A 317 11.70 9.87 -41.17
C LEU A 317 11.98 9.14 -39.84
N ILE A 318 13.07 8.38 -39.79
CA ILE A 318 13.49 7.66 -38.57
C ILE A 318 13.74 8.62 -37.41
N LYS A 319 14.45 9.73 -37.67
CA LYS A 319 14.75 10.75 -36.65
C LYS A 319 13.49 11.45 -36.13
N ASP A 320 12.57 11.79 -37.02
CA ASP A 320 11.32 12.45 -36.67
C ASP A 320 10.40 11.53 -35.87
N CYS A 321 10.39 10.23 -36.20
CA CYS A 321 9.58 9.23 -35.48
C CYS A 321 10.22 8.77 -34.15
N ALA A 322 11.54 8.89 -33.98
CA ALA A 322 12.27 8.41 -32.80
C ALA A 322 11.72 8.92 -31.44
N PRO A 323 11.45 10.22 -31.21
CA PRO A 323 10.89 10.66 -29.93
C PRO A 323 9.48 10.09 -29.69
N HIS A 324 8.67 9.96 -30.74
CA HIS A 324 7.30 9.45 -30.62
C HIS A 324 7.28 7.94 -30.35
N ILE A 325 8.14 7.17 -31.00
CA ILE A 325 8.20 5.71 -30.80
C ILE A 325 8.70 5.36 -29.39
N VAL A 326 9.63 6.16 -28.84
CA VAL A 326 10.06 6.03 -27.43
C VAL A 326 8.91 6.29 -26.47
N ASN A 327 8.14 7.36 -26.67
CA ASN A 327 6.98 7.63 -25.83
C ASN A 327 5.91 6.53 -25.91
N ILE A 328 5.73 5.89 -27.07
CA ILE A 328 4.83 4.74 -27.22
C ILE A 328 5.38 3.55 -26.44
N LYS A 329 6.69 3.27 -26.57
CA LYS A 329 7.39 2.20 -25.83
C LYS A 329 7.28 2.40 -24.32
N GLU A 330 7.45 3.62 -23.82
CA GLU A 330 7.34 3.95 -22.40
C GLU A 330 5.93 3.70 -21.84
N LYS A 331 4.89 4.00 -22.63
CA LYS A 331 3.49 3.85 -22.19
C LYS A 331 2.97 2.42 -22.30
N LEU A 332 3.32 1.72 -23.38
CA LEU A 332 2.75 0.40 -23.69
C LEU A 332 3.68 -0.77 -23.37
N GLY A 333 5.00 -0.54 -23.34
CA GLY A 333 6.02 -1.57 -23.25
C GLY A 333 6.55 -2.05 -24.61
N SER A 334 7.76 -2.61 -24.61
CA SER A 334 8.50 -3.04 -25.81
C SER A 334 7.89 -4.24 -26.54
N THR A 335 7.09 -5.05 -25.85
CA THR A 335 6.47 -6.26 -26.40
C THR A 335 5.01 -6.04 -26.83
N HIS A 336 4.48 -4.82 -26.65
CA HIS A 336 3.08 -4.55 -26.98
C HIS A 336 2.86 -4.61 -28.49
N GLN A 337 1.86 -5.39 -28.93
CA GLN A 337 1.62 -5.65 -30.36
C GLN A 337 1.46 -4.38 -31.19
N TYR A 338 0.71 -3.40 -30.69
CA TYR A 338 0.55 -2.10 -31.36
C TYR A 338 1.89 -1.37 -31.56
N TYR A 339 2.76 -1.36 -30.54
CA TYR A 339 4.07 -0.72 -30.59
C TYR A 339 4.97 -1.38 -31.65
N LEU A 340 5.06 -2.71 -31.64
CA LEU A 340 5.83 -3.47 -32.64
C LEU A 340 5.32 -3.23 -34.06
N LYS A 341 4.00 -3.18 -34.26
CA LYS A 341 3.38 -2.93 -35.57
C LYS A 341 3.69 -1.54 -36.11
N ILE A 342 3.55 -0.49 -35.29
CA ILE A 342 3.85 0.88 -35.73
C ILE A 342 5.35 1.09 -35.94
N SER A 343 6.20 0.52 -35.07
CA SER A 343 7.66 0.48 -35.22
C SER A 343 8.07 -0.15 -36.55
N THR A 344 7.52 -1.33 -36.85
CA THR A 344 7.73 -2.05 -38.11
C THR A 344 7.24 -1.26 -39.32
N THR A 345 6.13 -0.55 -39.21
CA THR A 345 5.59 0.28 -40.31
C THR A 345 6.56 1.39 -40.68
N ILE A 346 7.16 2.07 -39.69
CA ILE A 346 8.16 3.11 -39.92
C ILE A 346 9.37 2.52 -40.65
N ILE A 347 9.91 1.41 -40.14
CA ILE A 347 11.10 0.77 -40.73
C ILE A 347 10.82 0.22 -42.12
N ASN A 348 9.64 -0.36 -42.36
CA ASN A 348 9.30 -0.90 -43.67
C ASN A 348 9.20 0.17 -44.76
N ASN A 349 8.71 1.37 -44.43
CA ASN A 349 8.70 2.49 -45.37
C ASN A 349 10.12 2.99 -45.64
N ALA A 350 10.90 3.24 -44.59
CA ALA A 350 12.28 3.70 -44.72
C ALA A 350 13.19 2.68 -45.47
N LEU A 351 12.95 1.37 -45.29
CA LEU A 351 13.70 0.33 -45.98
C LEU A 351 13.43 0.33 -47.49
N GLY A 352 12.23 0.74 -47.92
CA GLY A 352 11.86 0.86 -49.33
C GLY A 352 12.81 1.75 -50.12
N ASN A 353 13.04 2.98 -49.66
CA ASN A 353 13.94 3.92 -50.35
C ASN A 353 15.40 3.47 -50.31
N ILE A 354 15.84 2.82 -49.22
CA ILE A 354 17.20 2.26 -49.14
C ILE A 354 17.42 1.23 -50.26
N ILE A 355 16.45 0.33 -50.45
CA ILE A 355 16.55 -0.69 -51.51
C ILE A 355 16.57 -0.02 -52.89
N ALA A 356 15.69 0.96 -53.12
CA ALA A 356 15.60 1.67 -54.40
C ALA A 356 16.92 2.38 -54.76
N GLU A 357 17.45 3.21 -53.86
CA GLU A 357 18.65 4.00 -54.12
C GLU A 357 19.92 3.15 -54.22
N VAL A 358 20.06 2.09 -53.40
CA VAL A 358 21.19 1.15 -53.51
C VAL A 358 21.17 0.40 -54.84
N ASN A 359 19.99 0.00 -55.33
CA ASN A 359 19.85 -0.67 -56.62
C ASN A 359 20.21 0.26 -57.79
N GLU A 360 19.84 1.54 -57.72
CA GLU A 360 20.20 2.54 -58.72
C GLU A 360 21.72 2.81 -58.71
N ALA A 361 22.30 3.03 -57.54
CA ALA A 361 23.71 3.39 -57.36
C ALA A 361 24.69 2.30 -57.82
N GLN A 362 24.28 1.03 -57.87
CA GLN A 362 25.09 -0.06 -58.41
C GLN A 362 25.46 0.12 -59.89
N ASN A 363 24.72 0.94 -60.63
CA ASN A 363 25.01 1.28 -62.02
C ASN A 363 25.78 2.62 -62.18
N SER A 364 26.14 3.28 -61.08
CA SER A 364 26.83 4.58 -61.07
C SER A 364 28.36 4.44 -60.93
N ASP A 365 29.07 5.57 -60.86
CA ASP A 365 30.51 5.56 -60.56
C ASP A 365 30.79 5.10 -59.11
N PHE A 366 32.03 4.66 -58.89
CA PHE A 366 32.45 4.07 -57.62
C PHE A 366 32.31 5.02 -56.42
N ASN A 367 32.54 6.32 -56.58
CA ASN A 367 32.43 7.26 -55.45
C ASN A 367 30.97 7.41 -55.03
N THR A 368 30.07 7.54 -56.01
CA THR A 368 28.62 7.59 -55.77
C THR A 368 28.13 6.32 -55.08
N LEU A 369 28.46 5.14 -55.61
CA LEU A 369 28.13 3.85 -55.00
C LEU A 369 28.64 3.75 -53.56
N LYS A 370 29.92 4.11 -53.33
CA LYS A 370 30.51 4.11 -51.99
C LYS A 370 29.75 5.00 -51.01
N THR A 371 29.40 6.22 -51.38
CA THR A 371 28.66 7.14 -50.50
C THR A 371 27.25 6.65 -50.18
N THR A 372 26.55 6.07 -51.17
CA THR A 372 25.21 5.49 -50.99
C THR A 372 25.26 4.29 -50.05
N LEU A 373 26.25 3.40 -50.20
CA LEU A 373 26.41 2.23 -49.33
C LEU A 373 26.72 2.61 -47.88
N ILE A 374 27.57 3.61 -47.65
CA ILE A 374 27.85 4.14 -46.29
C ILE A 374 26.56 4.68 -45.65
N SER A 375 25.77 5.44 -46.43
CA SER A 375 24.51 6.03 -45.97
C SER A 375 23.44 4.96 -45.70
N ALA A 376 23.33 3.95 -46.57
CA ALA A 376 22.45 2.80 -46.41
C ALA A 376 22.80 2.00 -45.16
N TRP A 377 24.09 1.76 -44.92
CA TRP A 377 24.56 1.05 -43.73
C TRP A 377 24.23 1.83 -42.45
N ARG A 378 24.46 3.15 -42.45
CA ARG A 378 24.08 4.04 -41.35
C ARG A 378 22.57 3.99 -41.09
N ALA A 379 21.75 4.04 -42.14
CA ALA A 379 20.30 3.96 -42.01
C ALA A 379 19.85 2.62 -41.40
N GLN A 380 20.40 1.50 -41.84
CA GLN A 380 20.12 0.19 -41.23
C GLN A 380 20.59 0.09 -39.78
N LEU A 381 21.71 0.71 -39.40
CA LEU A 381 22.14 0.79 -38.00
C LEU A 381 21.17 1.60 -37.12
N TYR A 382 20.45 2.57 -37.68
CA TYR A 382 19.33 3.19 -36.95
C TYR A 382 18.14 2.25 -36.83
N MET A 383 17.81 1.52 -37.90
CA MET A 383 16.72 0.54 -37.90
C MET A 383 16.95 -0.60 -36.90
N ASP A 384 18.20 -1.03 -36.72
CA ASP A 384 18.62 -2.06 -35.74
C ASP A 384 18.22 -1.71 -34.30
N LYS A 385 18.02 -0.41 -34.00
CA LYS A 385 17.61 0.08 -32.67
C LYS A 385 16.12 -0.07 -32.43
N PHE A 386 15.31 -0.25 -33.48
CA PHE A 386 13.87 -0.39 -33.36
C PHE A 386 13.52 -1.83 -32.97
N ASP A 387 12.57 -1.95 -32.05
CA ASP A 387 11.94 -3.23 -31.76
C ASP A 387 10.94 -3.54 -32.89
N LEU A 388 11.21 -4.58 -33.67
CA LEU A 388 10.41 -4.96 -34.84
C LEU A 388 9.56 -6.20 -34.55
N ASP A 389 8.48 -6.33 -35.29
CA ASP A 389 7.73 -7.59 -35.34
C ASP A 389 8.67 -8.76 -35.68
N PRO A 390 8.67 -9.86 -34.92
CA PRO A 390 9.63 -10.95 -35.10
C PRO A 390 9.61 -11.59 -36.50
N GLU A 391 8.43 -11.75 -37.10
CA GLU A 391 8.30 -12.34 -38.44
C GLU A 391 8.89 -11.40 -39.51
N TYR A 392 8.62 -10.10 -39.37
CA TYR A 392 9.21 -9.09 -40.26
C TYR A 392 10.73 -9.01 -40.11
N LYS A 393 11.22 -9.07 -38.86
CA LYS A 393 12.63 -8.96 -38.52
C LYS A 393 13.45 -10.12 -39.10
N GLU A 394 13.02 -11.36 -38.86
CA GLU A 394 13.72 -12.56 -39.35
C GLU A 394 13.49 -12.84 -40.83
N GLY A 395 12.44 -12.26 -41.43
CA GLY A 395 12.19 -12.31 -42.87
C GLY A 395 12.81 -11.13 -43.62
N ARG A 396 11.95 -10.27 -44.18
CA ARG A 396 12.32 -9.19 -45.12
C ARG A 396 13.47 -8.30 -44.61
N TYR A 397 13.49 -7.94 -43.33
CA TYR A 397 14.52 -7.04 -42.82
C TYR A 397 15.91 -7.69 -42.85
N LYS A 398 16.02 -8.93 -42.35
CA LYS A 398 17.27 -9.71 -42.34
C LYS A 398 17.78 -9.99 -43.75
N GLU A 399 16.90 -10.39 -44.67
CA GLU A 399 17.28 -10.61 -46.08
C GLU A 399 17.88 -9.35 -46.71
N CYS A 400 17.26 -8.19 -46.49
CA CYS A 400 17.78 -6.90 -46.97
C CYS A 400 19.10 -6.50 -46.29
N ARG A 401 19.27 -6.84 -45.01
CA ARG A 401 20.51 -6.59 -44.24
C ARG A 401 21.68 -7.41 -44.81
N GLU A 402 21.45 -8.70 -45.03
CA GLU A 402 22.44 -9.63 -45.59
C GLU A 402 22.80 -9.27 -47.03
N ALA A 403 21.81 -8.89 -47.86
CA ALA A 403 22.05 -8.43 -49.23
C ALA A 403 22.92 -7.16 -49.26
N LEU A 404 22.62 -6.15 -48.43
CA LEU A 404 23.43 -4.93 -48.35
C LEU A 404 24.86 -5.23 -47.90
N HIS A 405 25.02 -6.07 -46.88
CA HIS A 405 26.34 -6.50 -46.42
C HIS A 405 27.13 -7.21 -47.53
N GLY A 406 26.47 -8.10 -48.29
CA GLY A 406 27.05 -8.78 -49.44
C GLY A 406 27.57 -7.79 -50.49
N ILE A 407 26.77 -6.78 -50.87
CA ILE A 407 27.19 -5.74 -51.82
C ILE A 407 28.40 -4.98 -51.29
N ILE A 408 28.39 -4.56 -50.02
CA ILE A 408 29.48 -3.83 -49.39
C ILE A 408 30.77 -4.64 -49.37
N SER A 409 30.70 -5.92 -48.97
CA SER A 409 31.86 -6.80 -48.85
C SER A 409 32.54 -7.11 -50.18
N ASN A 410 31.80 -7.04 -51.29
CA ASN A 410 32.30 -7.29 -52.64
C ASN A 410 32.86 -6.02 -53.33
N CYS A 411 32.73 -4.84 -52.72
CA CYS A 411 33.24 -3.59 -53.29
C CYS A 411 34.77 -3.47 -53.16
N LYS A 412 35.45 -3.07 -54.24
CA LYS A 412 36.91 -2.86 -54.25
C LYS A 412 37.33 -1.81 -53.22
N GLY A 413 38.36 -2.09 -52.41
CA GLY A 413 38.87 -1.18 -51.38
C GLY A 413 38.11 -1.23 -50.05
N PHE A 414 37.22 -2.22 -49.89
CA PHE A 414 36.74 -2.68 -48.59
C PHE A 414 37.81 -3.58 -47.98
N ASP A 415 38.50 -3.13 -46.93
CA ASP A 415 39.56 -3.90 -46.29
C ASP A 415 38.97 -5.16 -45.61
N ASP A 416 39.54 -6.33 -45.92
CA ASP A 416 39.14 -7.60 -45.31
C ASP A 416 39.63 -7.70 -43.85
N SER A 417 38.79 -8.30 -43.02
CA SER A 417 38.69 -8.02 -41.59
C SER A 417 39.36 -9.09 -40.71
N GLY A 418 40.68 -8.99 -40.55
CA GLY A 418 41.38 -9.68 -39.45
C GLY A 418 41.00 -9.15 -38.04
N LEU A 419 40.28 -8.03 -37.96
CA LEU A 419 39.94 -7.30 -36.74
C LEU A 419 38.43 -7.01 -36.60
N SER A 420 37.53 -7.72 -37.30
CA SER A 420 36.08 -7.41 -37.26
C SER A 420 35.48 -7.38 -35.86
N PHE A 421 36.05 -8.14 -34.92
CA PHE A 421 35.70 -8.17 -33.50
C PHE A 421 36.01 -6.86 -32.75
N MET A 422 36.80 -5.95 -33.33
CA MET A 422 37.18 -4.66 -32.72
C MET A 422 36.24 -3.51 -33.11
N TYR A 423 35.37 -3.69 -34.11
CA TYR A 423 34.57 -2.60 -34.66
C TYR A 423 33.10 -2.69 -34.23
N GLN A 424 32.61 -1.64 -33.58
CA GLN A 424 31.27 -1.62 -32.99
C GLN A 424 30.13 -1.58 -34.02
N TYR A 425 30.37 -1.02 -35.22
CA TYR A 425 29.33 -0.75 -36.22
C TYR A 425 29.66 -1.20 -37.66
N GLY A 426 30.72 -2.01 -37.87
CA GLY A 426 31.11 -2.58 -39.17
C GLY A 426 32.61 -2.46 -39.47
N CYS A 427 33.09 -2.95 -40.63
CA CYS A 427 34.50 -2.82 -41.05
C CYS A 427 34.66 -1.91 -42.29
N GLY A 428 35.90 -1.57 -42.63
CA GLY A 428 36.21 -0.73 -43.80
C GLY A 428 35.63 0.69 -43.68
N TRP A 429 34.91 1.15 -44.71
CA TRP A 429 34.37 2.53 -44.79
C TRP A 429 33.25 2.84 -43.79
N CYS A 430 32.73 1.84 -43.09
CA CYS A 430 31.63 1.98 -42.14
C CYS A 430 32.07 2.08 -40.67
N ASN A 431 33.39 2.04 -40.40
CA ASN A 431 33.94 1.93 -39.04
C ASN A 431 33.58 3.11 -38.11
N ASP A 432 33.62 4.35 -38.62
CA ASP A 432 33.47 5.57 -37.81
C ASP A 432 32.08 6.22 -37.93
N LEU A 433 31.05 5.43 -38.22
CA LEU A 433 29.69 5.94 -38.34
C LEU A 433 29.11 6.35 -36.97
N ASP A 434 28.81 7.64 -36.82
CA ASP A 434 28.06 8.13 -35.67
C ASP A 434 26.57 7.87 -35.83
N VAL A 435 26.05 7.01 -34.96
CA VAL A 435 24.63 6.68 -34.84
C VAL A 435 24.03 7.13 -33.52
N SER A 436 24.76 7.88 -32.69
CA SER A 436 24.33 8.28 -31.34
C SER A 436 23.23 9.34 -31.32
N ASP A 437 22.96 9.97 -32.46
CA ASP A 437 21.93 10.98 -32.67
C ASP A 437 20.49 10.41 -32.74
N VAL A 438 20.33 9.09 -32.85
CA VAL A 438 19.05 8.38 -32.66
C VAL A 438 19.16 7.48 -31.43
N ASP A 439 18.30 7.72 -30.44
CA ASP A 439 18.30 6.96 -29.19
C ASP A 439 16.88 6.58 -28.78
N LEU A 440 16.60 5.27 -28.88
CA LEU A 440 15.29 4.68 -28.63
C LEU A 440 15.12 4.09 -27.22
N ARG A 441 16.08 4.35 -26.33
CA ARG A 441 15.94 3.99 -24.92
C ARG A 441 14.87 4.84 -24.26
N THR A 442 14.01 4.18 -23.51
CA THR A 442 13.12 4.79 -22.51
C THR A 442 13.91 5.53 -21.44
N GLU A 443 13.27 6.40 -20.66
CA GLU A 443 13.88 7.10 -19.53
C GLU A 443 14.59 6.11 -18.59
N GLU A 444 13.93 5.00 -18.24
CA GLU A 444 14.49 3.95 -17.40
C GLU A 444 15.71 3.29 -18.04
N GLU A 445 15.59 2.81 -19.28
CA GLU A 445 16.71 2.16 -19.99
C GLU A 445 17.92 3.12 -20.12
N PHE A 446 17.67 4.40 -20.38
CA PHE A 446 18.73 5.42 -20.45
C PHE A 446 19.37 5.60 -19.07
N TYR A 447 18.58 5.78 -18.02
CA TYR A 447 19.10 5.93 -16.65
C TYR A 447 19.93 4.70 -16.24
N GLN A 448 19.41 3.50 -16.48
CA GLN A 448 20.08 2.23 -16.18
C GLN A 448 21.33 2.00 -17.02
N SER A 449 21.48 2.67 -18.17
CA SER A 449 22.72 2.62 -18.96
C SER A 449 23.79 3.60 -18.47
N CYS A 450 23.44 4.59 -17.63
CA CYS A 450 24.39 5.57 -17.14
C CYS A 450 25.43 4.93 -16.20
N ARG A 451 26.71 5.27 -16.40
CA ARG A 451 27.83 4.72 -15.62
C ARG A 451 28.77 5.80 -15.08
N ASN A 452 28.74 6.99 -15.66
CA ASN A 452 29.67 8.07 -15.35
C ASN A 452 29.00 9.45 -15.41
N LEU A 453 29.75 10.47 -14.98
CA LEU A 453 29.29 11.86 -14.91
C LEU A 453 28.73 12.38 -16.25
N THR A 454 29.37 12.05 -17.36
CA THR A 454 28.94 12.46 -18.71
C THR A 454 27.59 11.85 -19.06
N SER A 455 27.44 10.53 -18.87
CA SER A 455 26.18 9.84 -19.14
C SER A 455 25.01 10.37 -18.31
N TYR A 456 25.20 10.63 -17.01
CA TYR A 456 24.15 11.21 -16.16
C TYR A 456 23.83 12.66 -16.51
N ARG A 457 24.81 13.45 -16.97
CA ARG A 457 24.56 14.81 -17.47
C ARG A 457 23.76 14.80 -18.77
N SER A 458 24.09 13.90 -19.71
CA SER A 458 23.30 13.70 -20.93
C SER A 458 21.88 13.24 -20.63
N PHE A 459 21.72 12.35 -19.64
CA PHE A 459 20.40 11.95 -19.14
C PHE A 459 19.59 13.17 -18.65
N LEU A 460 20.16 14.02 -17.79
CA LEU A 460 19.47 15.22 -17.29
C LEU A 460 19.22 16.28 -18.36
N LYS A 461 20.03 16.32 -19.43
CA LYS A 461 19.77 17.19 -20.58
C LYS A 461 18.52 16.75 -21.34
N ARG A 462 18.31 15.43 -21.46
CA ARG A 462 17.17 14.84 -22.15
C ARG A 462 15.91 14.79 -21.27
N PHE A 463 16.06 14.51 -19.98
CA PHE A 463 14.98 14.33 -19.01
C PHE A 463 15.18 15.24 -17.77
N PRO A 464 15.09 16.58 -17.93
CA PRO A 464 15.42 17.52 -16.85
C PRO A 464 14.48 17.42 -15.64
N SER A 465 13.24 17.00 -15.87
CA SER A 465 12.17 16.82 -14.88
C SER A 465 11.61 15.38 -14.89
N GLY A 466 12.40 14.41 -15.38
CA GLY A 466 11.99 13.00 -15.45
C GLY A 466 11.91 12.31 -14.08
N LYS A 467 11.32 11.11 -14.06
CA LYS A 467 11.17 10.26 -12.86
C LYS A 467 12.50 9.99 -12.15
N TYR A 468 13.61 9.90 -12.89
CA TYR A 468 14.95 9.64 -12.33
C TYR A 468 15.84 10.87 -12.22
N ALA A 469 15.32 12.07 -12.47
CA ALA A 469 16.11 13.31 -12.45
C ALA A 469 16.75 13.56 -11.08
N SER A 470 16.02 13.33 -9.99
CA SER A 470 16.54 13.50 -8.63
C SER A 470 17.65 12.50 -8.31
N GLN A 471 17.47 11.23 -8.70
CA GLN A 471 18.44 10.15 -8.52
C GLN A 471 19.69 10.40 -9.38
N ALA A 472 19.54 10.88 -10.62
CA ALA A 472 20.64 11.25 -11.49
C ALA A 472 21.43 12.45 -10.93
N LYS A 473 20.76 13.48 -10.40
CA LYS A 473 21.41 14.60 -9.70
C LYS A 473 22.21 14.12 -8.49
N SER A 474 21.61 13.26 -7.66
CA SER A 474 22.29 12.66 -6.50
C SER A 474 23.51 11.82 -6.91
N LYS A 475 23.41 11.04 -8.00
CA LYS A 475 24.55 10.29 -8.56
C LYS A 475 25.64 11.21 -9.11
N ILE A 476 25.28 12.32 -9.76
CA ILE A 476 26.25 13.33 -10.20
C ILE A 476 26.99 13.93 -9.01
N GLU A 477 26.30 14.26 -7.92
CA GLU A 477 26.94 14.76 -6.70
C GLU A 477 27.89 13.72 -6.10
N GLN A 478 27.44 12.47 -5.95
CA GLN A 478 28.24 11.36 -5.43
C GLN A 478 29.51 11.17 -6.26
N LEU A 479 29.38 11.06 -7.58
CA LEU A 479 30.51 10.85 -8.49
C LEU A 479 31.44 12.07 -8.53
N SER A 480 30.90 13.29 -8.47
CA SER A 480 31.69 14.53 -8.41
C SER A 480 32.52 14.60 -7.13
N PHE A 481 31.96 14.21 -5.99
CA PHE A 481 32.68 14.13 -4.73
C PHE A 481 33.77 13.05 -4.77
N GLN A 482 33.45 11.86 -5.28
CA GLN A 482 34.42 10.76 -5.39
C GLN A 482 35.62 11.12 -6.27
N ALA A 483 35.39 11.87 -7.34
CA ALA A 483 36.43 12.37 -8.25
C ALA A 483 37.27 13.51 -7.62
N ALA A 484 36.78 14.22 -6.60
CA ALA A 484 37.48 15.31 -5.96
C ALA A 484 38.56 14.81 -4.98
N LYS A 485 39.77 14.58 -5.51
CA LYS A 485 40.93 14.06 -4.74
C LYS A 485 41.94 15.13 -4.31
N THR A 486 41.83 16.35 -4.82
CA THR A 486 42.74 17.45 -4.52
C THR A 486 42.01 18.56 -3.78
N VAL A 487 42.77 19.40 -3.08
CA VAL A 487 42.28 20.61 -2.41
C VAL A 487 41.40 21.45 -3.34
N ALA A 488 41.91 21.81 -4.54
CA ALA A 488 41.19 22.64 -5.50
C ALA A 488 39.90 21.96 -6.01
N ALA A 489 39.90 20.64 -6.18
CA ALA A 489 38.71 19.90 -6.61
C ALA A 489 37.65 19.82 -5.49
N LEU A 490 38.05 19.66 -4.23
CA LEU A 490 37.15 19.67 -3.08
C LEU A 490 36.55 21.05 -2.82
N GLU A 491 37.34 22.11 -2.93
CA GLU A 491 36.86 23.50 -2.83
C GLU A 491 35.82 23.79 -3.93
N LYS A 492 36.10 23.39 -5.18
CA LYS A 492 35.16 23.52 -6.29
C LYS A 492 33.88 22.70 -6.06
N PHE A 493 33.99 21.49 -5.53
CA PHE A 493 32.83 20.67 -5.19
C PHE A 493 31.94 21.35 -4.13
N ILE A 494 32.54 21.85 -3.04
CA ILE A 494 31.81 22.55 -1.96
C ILE A 494 31.12 23.81 -2.49
N GLN A 495 31.78 24.56 -3.39
CA GLN A 495 31.20 25.74 -4.02
C GLN A 495 30.03 25.39 -4.94
N GLN A 496 30.16 24.32 -5.73
CA GLN A 496 29.16 23.91 -6.70
C GLN A 496 27.94 23.23 -6.04
N TYR A 497 28.13 22.56 -4.90
CA TYR A 497 27.09 21.79 -4.21
C TYR A 497 27.04 22.11 -2.71
N PRO A 498 26.70 23.34 -2.30
CA PRO A 498 26.82 23.81 -0.91
C PRO A 498 25.89 23.10 0.08
N HIS A 499 24.81 22.48 -0.40
CA HIS A 499 23.83 21.74 0.40
C HIS A 499 23.94 20.21 0.24
N SER A 500 24.97 19.70 -0.44
CA SER A 500 25.13 18.26 -0.61
C SER A 500 25.44 17.55 0.71
N GLN A 501 24.91 16.33 0.88
CA GLN A 501 25.22 15.48 2.04
C GLN A 501 26.72 15.19 2.19
N TYR A 502 27.50 15.29 1.10
CA TYR A 502 28.94 15.06 1.12
C TYR A 502 29.75 16.28 1.56
N VAL A 503 29.15 17.45 1.77
CA VAL A 503 29.89 18.69 2.14
C VAL A 503 30.64 18.54 3.45
N SER A 504 30.03 17.92 4.47
CA SER A 504 30.69 17.70 5.77
C SER A 504 31.94 16.83 5.60
N GLN A 505 31.83 15.74 4.83
CA GLN A 505 32.97 14.86 4.54
C GLN A 505 34.01 15.56 3.65
N ALA A 506 33.59 16.34 2.65
CA ALA A 506 34.47 17.10 1.78
C ALA A 506 35.28 18.14 2.56
N LYS A 507 34.65 18.84 3.51
CA LYS A 507 35.34 19.76 4.44
C LYS A 507 36.34 19.01 5.32
N SER A 508 35.98 17.85 5.86
CA SER A 508 36.90 17.03 6.64
C SER A 508 38.12 16.59 5.81
N ASN A 509 37.89 16.07 4.60
CA ASN A 509 38.96 15.65 3.69
C ASN A 509 39.84 16.84 3.27
N LEU A 510 39.26 18.02 3.06
CA LEU A 510 39.98 19.25 2.76
C LEU A 510 40.93 19.64 3.90
N VAL A 511 40.44 19.62 5.14
CA VAL A 511 41.24 19.93 6.34
C VAL A 511 42.39 18.92 6.48
N GLU A 512 42.12 17.63 6.28
CA GLU A 512 43.15 16.59 6.35
C GLU A 512 44.23 16.78 5.26
N LEU A 513 43.84 17.06 4.00
CA LEU A 513 44.79 17.30 2.91
C LEU A 513 45.63 18.55 3.16
N ARG A 514 45.01 19.66 3.62
CA ARG A 514 45.73 20.90 3.98
C ARG A 514 46.74 20.67 5.10
N PHE A 515 46.41 19.86 6.09
CA PHE A 515 47.35 19.47 7.15
C PHE A 515 48.55 18.68 6.60
N ARG A 516 48.30 17.72 5.69
CA ARG A 516 49.37 16.90 5.07
C ARG A 516 50.33 17.71 4.20
N GLU A 517 49.89 18.85 3.67
CA GLU A 517 50.72 19.76 2.88
C GLU A 517 51.68 20.61 3.74
N CYS A 518 51.45 20.74 5.05
CA CYS A 518 52.28 21.55 5.96
C CYS A 518 53.68 20.94 6.17
N LYS A 519 54.74 21.76 6.01
CA LYS A 519 56.13 21.31 6.21
C LYS A 519 56.96 22.24 7.09
N THR A 520 56.61 23.51 7.16
CA THR A 520 57.35 24.54 7.90
C THR A 520 56.52 25.08 9.07
N VAL A 521 57.18 25.78 10.00
CA VAL A 521 56.50 26.47 11.11
C VAL A 521 55.45 27.46 10.57
N ALA A 522 55.75 28.18 9.48
CA ALA A 522 54.82 29.11 8.85
C ALA A 522 53.58 28.39 8.27
N ASP A 523 53.76 27.22 7.66
CA ASP A 523 52.63 26.43 7.12
C ASP A 523 51.70 25.92 8.24
N TYR A 524 52.27 25.44 9.35
CA TYR A 524 51.49 24.98 10.50
C TYR A 524 50.79 26.13 11.22
N GLN A 525 51.44 27.29 11.37
CA GLN A 525 50.80 28.50 11.92
C GLN A 525 49.62 28.94 11.07
N LYS A 526 49.79 28.97 9.75
CA LYS A 526 48.73 29.31 8.80
C LYS A 526 47.58 28.30 8.89
N PHE A 527 47.87 27.00 8.92
CA PHE A 527 46.86 25.96 9.09
C PHE A 527 46.05 26.11 10.38
N ILE A 528 46.70 26.40 11.50
CA ILE A 528 46.04 26.63 12.80
C ILE A 528 45.17 27.89 12.75
N GLY A 529 45.63 28.94 12.08
CA GLY A 529 44.85 30.17 11.87
C GLY A 529 43.63 29.97 10.97
N ASP A 530 43.78 29.21 9.88
CA ASP A 530 42.72 28.92 8.91
C ASP A 530 41.70 27.91 9.47
N PHE A 531 42.11 27.01 10.38
CA PHE A 531 41.27 25.93 10.94
C PHE A 531 41.40 25.78 12.47
N PRO A 532 41.01 26.80 13.27
CA PRO A 532 41.29 26.85 14.72
C PRO A 532 40.59 25.76 15.54
N ASN A 533 39.46 25.22 15.03
CA ASN A 533 38.67 24.18 15.70
C ASN A 533 38.93 22.76 15.14
N SER A 534 39.95 22.58 14.30
CA SER A 534 40.25 21.27 13.70
C SER A 534 40.83 20.29 14.73
N SER A 535 40.44 19.01 14.64
CA SER A 535 41.02 17.92 15.44
C SER A 535 42.52 17.69 15.15
N PHE A 536 43.03 18.26 14.06
CA PHE A 536 44.45 18.25 13.72
C PHE A 536 45.24 19.39 14.39
N VAL A 537 44.60 20.39 15.02
CA VAL A 537 45.30 21.50 15.69
C VAL A 537 46.27 21.03 16.76
N PRO A 538 45.93 20.10 17.68
CA PRO A 538 46.91 19.59 18.65
C PRO A 538 48.10 18.89 17.99
N LYS A 539 47.87 18.17 16.88
CA LYS A 539 48.94 17.51 16.12
C LYS A 539 49.82 18.53 15.39
N ALA A 540 49.22 19.53 14.75
CA ALA A 540 49.92 20.63 14.09
C ALA A 540 50.76 21.45 15.08
N GLN A 541 50.20 21.76 16.25
CA GLN A 541 50.90 22.45 17.32
C GLN A 541 52.08 21.62 17.84
N ASN A 542 51.92 20.30 17.96
CA ASN A 542 53.00 19.42 18.40
C ASN A 542 54.13 19.34 17.36
N GLU A 543 53.83 19.13 16.08
CA GLU A 543 54.85 19.11 15.02
C GLU A 543 55.52 20.49 14.85
N MET A 544 54.76 21.58 14.96
CA MET A 544 55.30 22.93 14.97
C MET A 544 56.22 23.18 16.16
N ASN A 545 55.79 22.80 17.38
CA ASN A 545 56.60 22.93 18.59
C ASN A 545 57.85 22.07 18.52
N LYS A 546 57.77 20.89 17.91
CA LYS A 546 58.92 20.03 17.64
C LYS A 546 59.91 20.71 16.69
N LEU A 547 59.45 21.28 15.57
CA LEU A 547 60.31 22.05 14.65
C LEU A 547 60.95 23.27 15.34
N ILE A 548 60.18 24.02 16.13
CA ILE A 548 60.68 25.17 16.91
C ILE A 548 61.72 24.70 17.94
N ARG A 549 61.45 23.60 18.64
CA ARG A 549 62.36 23.02 19.63
C ARG A 549 63.64 22.52 18.96
N GLU A 550 63.55 21.81 17.84
CA GLU A 550 64.72 21.36 17.07
C GLU A 550 65.57 22.54 16.59
N GLU A 551 64.95 23.64 16.14
CA GLU A 551 65.64 24.86 15.74
C GLU A 551 66.29 25.58 16.94
N ASN A 552 65.58 25.71 18.06
CA ASN A 552 66.09 26.34 19.28
C ASN A 552 67.20 25.51 19.92
N GLU A 553 67.04 24.19 20.01
CA GLU A 553 68.09 23.29 20.47
C GLU A 553 69.31 23.36 19.55
N ARG A 554 69.13 23.53 18.22
CA ARG A 554 70.26 23.74 17.30
C ARG A 554 70.98 25.05 17.61
N LYS A 555 70.26 26.15 17.83
CA LYS A 555 70.85 27.46 18.21
C LYS A 555 71.58 27.39 19.55
N VAL A 556 70.98 26.76 20.56
CA VAL A 556 71.60 26.57 21.89
C VAL A 556 72.81 25.65 21.82
N ARG A 557 72.75 24.56 21.05
CA ARG A 557 73.89 23.66 20.82
C ARG A 557 75.06 24.41 20.20
N ILE A 558 74.84 25.20 19.16
CA ILE A 558 75.90 26.00 18.50
C ILE A 558 76.50 27.01 19.49
N ALA A 559 75.68 27.76 20.23
CA ALA A 559 76.15 28.75 21.21
C ALA A 559 76.95 28.10 22.35
N ARG A 560 76.52 26.94 22.85
CA ARG A 560 77.24 26.15 23.85
C ARG A 560 78.58 25.65 23.31
N GLN A 561 78.58 25.12 22.09
CA GLN A 561 79.78 24.59 21.44
C GLN A 561 80.80 25.72 21.19
N ASP A 562 80.39 26.90 20.72
CA ASP A 562 81.27 28.06 20.54
C ASP A 562 81.84 28.57 21.89
N LYS A 563 81.04 28.54 22.97
CA LYS A 563 81.49 28.89 24.32
C LYS A 563 82.46 27.84 24.90
N ALA A 564 82.22 26.56 24.69
CA ALA A 564 83.12 25.50 25.12
C ALA A 564 84.43 25.52 24.33
N LEU A 565 84.36 25.81 23.03
CA LEU A 565 85.51 25.90 22.13
C LEU A 565 86.42 27.07 22.50
N SER A 566 85.84 28.23 22.83
CA SER A 566 86.61 29.40 23.29
C SER A 566 87.26 29.19 24.67
N ALA A 567 86.67 28.36 25.54
CA ALA A 567 87.20 28.04 26.87
C ALA A 567 88.32 26.98 26.87
N CYS A 568 88.53 26.25 25.76
CA CYS A 568 89.59 25.26 25.64
C CYS A 568 90.97 25.92 25.75
N LYS A 569 91.87 25.31 26.53
CA LYS A 569 93.22 25.83 26.82
C LYS A 569 94.34 24.98 26.22
N THR A 570 94.03 23.75 25.83
CA THR A 570 94.95 22.82 25.16
C THR A 570 94.30 22.21 23.92
N THR A 571 95.10 21.65 23.01
CA THR A 571 94.59 21.02 21.77
C THR A 571 93.74 19.80 22.01
N ASN A 572 94.11 18.97 22.98
CA ASN A 572 93.29 17.83 23.38
C ASN A 572 91.91 18.29 23.89
N ASP A 573 91.80 19.44 24.57
CA ASP A 573 90.49 19.96 24.99
C ASP A 573 89.61 20.23 23.77
N VAL A 574 90.17 20.82 22.70
CA VAL A 574 89.44 21.12 21.47
C VAL A 574 89.09 19.87 20.67
N VAL A 575 90.03 18.92 20.56
CA VAL A 575 89.82 17.65 19.85
C VAL A 575 88.80 16.79 20.57
N THR A 576 88.86 16.71 21.90
CA THR A 576 87.88 15.99 22.73
C THR A 576 86.51 16.64 22.63
N LEU A 577 86.44 17.96 22.70
CA LEU A 577 85.18 18.69 22.48
C LEU A 577 84.64 18.40 21.07
N TYR A 578 85.47 18.45 20.04
CA TYR A 578 85.05 18.19 18.68
C TYR A 578 84.58 16.76 18.47
N GLU A 579 85.31 15.75 18.95
CA GLU A 579 84.90 14.34 18.80
C GLU A 579 83.64 14.02 19.59
N SER A 580 83.54 14.52 20.84
CA SER A 580 82.34 14.34 21.66
C SER A 580 81.11 15.06 21.10
N GLU A 581 81.30 16.18 20.39
CA GLU A 581 80.23 16.96 19.76
C GLU A 581 80.13 16.76 18.24
N LYS A 582 80.92 15.85 17.66
CA LYS A 582 80.99 15.59 16.21
C LYS A 582 79.65 15.12 15.66
N THR A 583 79.03 14.19 16.39
CA THR A 583 77.69 13.68 16.09
C THR A 583 76.61 14.76 16.28
N ASN A 584 76.89 15.80 17.06
CA ASN A 584 76.03 16.97 17.27
C ASN A 584 76.32 18.12 16.29
N LYS A 585 77.08 17.86 15.20
CA LYS A 585 77.38 18.79 14.09
C LYS A 585 78.08 20.09 14.51
N ILE A 586 79.04 20.01 15.42
CA ILE A 586 79.92 21.14 15.77
C ILE A 586 80.73 21.63 14.56
N ASP A 587 81.01 22.94 14.48
CA ASP A 587 81.73 23.55 13.36
C ASP A 587 83.19 23.08 13.31
N SER A 588 83.48 22.24 12.32
CA SER A 588 84.76 21.59 12.12
C SER A 588 85.89 22.56 11.76
N GLU A 589 85.61 23.66 11.07
CA GLU A 589 86.65 24.61 10.68
C GLU A 589 87.12 25.42 11.88
N LYS A 590 86.17 25.98 12.63
CA LYS A 590 86.47 26.72 13.87
C LYS A 590 87.24 25.86 14.87
N CYS A 591 86.83 24.60 15.03
CA CYS A 591 87.51 23.67 15.92
C CYS A 591 88.94 23.34 15.44
N SER A 592 89.12 23.07 14.14
CA SER A 592 90.45 22.74 13.60
C SER A 592 91.46 23.85 13.85
N LEU A 593 91.07 25.10 13.66
CA LEU A 593 91.94 26.25 13.79
C LEU A 593 92.32 26.48 15.25
N ARG A 594 91.34 26.42 16.16
CA ARG A 594 91.58 26.57 17.59
C ARG A 594 92.43 25.43 18.17
N ALA A 595 92.22 24.20 17.70
CA ALA A 595 93.01 23.04 18.08
C ALA A 595 94.49 23.21 17.67
N TYR A 596 94.73 23.76 16.47
CA TYR A 596 96.09 24.04 16.00
C TYR A 596 96.79 25.12 16.83
N GLU A 597 96.10 26.22 17.14
CA GLU A 597 96.67 27.34 17.92
C GLU A 597 97.16 26.93 19.31
N LEU A 598 96.51 25.91 19.91
CA LEU A 598 96.81 25.43 21.25
C LEU A 598 97.82 24.26 21.27
N ALA A 599 98.29 23.79 20.11
CA ALA A 599 99.08 22.56 19.99
C ALA A 599 100.53 22.81 20.39
N LYS A 600 101.04 21.97 21.30
CA LYS A 600 102.37 22.13 21.91
C LYS A 600 103.23 20.87 21.82
N SER A 601 102.63 19.70 21.63
CA SER A 601 103.31 18.43 21.42
C SER A 601 102.94 17.85 20.06
N GLU A 602 103.65 16.84 19.58
CA GLU A 602 103.21 16.22 18.33
C GLU A 602 101.86 15.64 18.38
N ASP A 603 101.52 14.98 19.48
CA ASP A 603 100.31 14.18 19.50
C ASP A 603 99.12 15.12 19.32
N ASP A 604 99.28 16.35 19.84
CA ASP A 604 98.39 17.46 19.58
C ASP A 604 98.33 17.79 18.10
N TYR A 605 99.47 18.04 17.44
CA TYR A 605 99.46 18.31 16.01
C TYR A 605 98.86 17.13 15.21
N ARG A 606 99.25 15.87 15.51
CA ARG A 606 98.81 14.57 14.93
C ARG A 606 97.32 14.48 14.94
N LYS A 607 96.77 14.76 16.11
CA LYS A 607 95.35 14.87 16.32
C LYS A 607 94.72 15.94 15.47
N VAL A 608 95.25 17.15 15.37
CA VAL A 608 94.59 18.17 14.55
C VAL A 608 94.46 17.71 13.09
N VAL A 609 95.46 17.06 12.49
CA VAL A 609 95.28 16.53 11.12
C VAL A 609 94.40 15.31 11.05
N SER A 610 94.63 14.31 11.89
CA SER A 610 93.87 13.06 11.81
C SER A 610 92.40 13.33 12.05
N THR A 611 92.09 14.29 12.93
CA THR A 611 90.74 14.61 13.36
C THR A 611 90.01 15.51 12.36
N TYR A 612 90.65 16.57 11.87
CA TYR A 612 90.00 17.58 11.00
C TYR A 612 90.39 17.50 9.52
N GLY A 613 91.39 16.69 9.18
CA GLY A 613 91.91 16.53 7.82
C GLY A 613 92.76 17.70 7.34
N VAL A 614 93.68 17.43 6.42
CA VAL A 614 94.63 18.43 5.86
C VAL A 614 93.96 19.52 5.00
N ARG A 615 92.67 19.38 4.69
CA ARG A 615 91.91 20.42 3.97
C ARG A 615 91.40 21.50 4.89
N SER A 616 91.27 21.20 6.18
CA SER A 616 90.90 22.19 7.17
C SER A 616 92.06 23.11 7.50
N THR A 617 91.75 24.36 7.83
CA THR A 617 92.75 25.41 7.98
C THR A 617 93.76 25.08 9.10
N GLY A 618 93.29 24.51 10.22
CA GLY A 618 94.17 24.07 11.31
C GLY A 618 94.87 22.74 11.04
N GLY A 619 94.22 21.79 10.38
CA GLY A 619 94.82 20.51 10.00
C GLY A 619 96.01 20.69 9.06
N GLN A 620 95.88 21.55 8.05
CA GLN A 620 96.95 21.85 7.12
C GLN A 620 98.25 22.29 7.83
N LYS A 621 98.12 23.16 8.84
CA LYS A 621 99.26 23.66 9.62
C LYS A 621 99.83 22.62 10.59
N ALA A 622 98.97 21.79 11.17
CA ALA A 622 99.41 20.74 12.07
C ALA A 622 100.13 19.58 11.35
N LYS A 623 99.78 19.24 10.10
CA LYS A 623 100.43 18.14 9.33
C LYS A 623 101.92 18.33 9.16
N THR A 624 102.33 19.57 9.12
CA THR A 624 103.73 19.95 9.07
C THR A 624 104.45 19.59 10.37
N LYS A 625 103.83 19.79 11.54
CA LYS A 625 104.43 19.50 12.85
C LYS A 625 104.32 18.04 13.30
N ILE A 626 103.30 17.39 12.82
CA ILE A 626 103.02 15.96 12.93
C ILE A 626 104.17 15.12 12.46
N ASN A 627 104.58 15.28 11.19
CA ASN A 627 105.55 14.40 10.57
C ASN A 627 106.85 14.25 11.40
N GLU A 628 107.11 15.18 12.32
CA GLU A 628 108.23 15.24 13.24
C GLU A 628 108.28 14.16 14.34
N ILE A 629 107.18 13.68 14.93
CA ILE A 629 107.27 12.90 16.19
C ILE A 629 106.61 11.47 16.12
N GLU A 630 105.89 10.99 15.06
CA GLU A 630 105.31 9.58 15.04
C GLU A 630 106.40 8.54 14.89
N ARG A 631 107.64 8.96 14.95
CA ARG A 631 108.70 8.07 15.39
C ARG A 631 108.45 7.45 16.77
N ILE A 632 107.71 8.10 17.70
CA ILE A 632 107.75 7.72 19.14
C ILE A 632 106.56 6.90 19.67
N LYS A 633 105.39 6.97 19.02
CA LYS A 633 104.67 5.75 18.58
C LYS A 633 104.18 4.68 19.59
N LYS A 634 103.24 3.90 19.05
CA LYS A 634 103.13 2.43 18.99
C LYS A 634 103.28 1.50 20.20
N GLU A 635 103.67 1.93 21.40
CA GLU A 635 104.11 0.96 22.41
C GLU A 635 103.07 0.45 23.43
N LYS A 636 101.89 1.08 23.62
CA LYS A 636 101.17 0.91 24.91
C LYS A 636 99.66 0.61 24.91
N ALA A 637 99.03 0.35 23.77
CA ALA A 637 97.59 0.08 23.70
C ALA A 637 97.26 -1.41 23.83
N GLU A 638 97.27 -1.99 25.04
CA GLU A 638 96.73 -3.34 25.27
C GLU A 638 96.41 -3.56 26.77
N LYS A 639 95.18 -3.20 27.22
CA LYS A 639 94.59 -3.58 28.53
C LYS A 639 93.16 -3.00 28.65
N ARG A 640 92.17 -3.58 27.96
CA ARG A 640 91.20 -4.56 28.49
C ARG A 640 90.51 -4.15 29.81
N SER A 641 89.21 -3.87 29.79
CA SER A 641 88.10 -4.85 29.70
C SER A 641 87.86 -5.70 30.98
N LYS A 642 87.60 -5.05 32.13
CA LYS A 642 87.25 -5.76 33.38
C LYS A 642 86.00 -5.25 34.14
N ALA A 643 85.13 -4.44 33.54
CA ALA A 643 84.07 -3.74 34.27
C ALA A 643 82.66 -4.39 34.26
N LEU A 644 82.40 -5.47 33.51
CA LEU A 644 81.02 -5.86 33.14
C LEU A 644 80.31 -6.87 34.05
N LYS A 645 80.79 -7.14 35.27
CA LYS A 645 80.33 -8.29 36.08
C LYS A 645 79.39 -8.00 37.27
N ARG A 646 78.77 -6.81 37.41
CA ARG A 646 78.04 -6.43 38.65
C ARG A 646 76.51 -6.19 38.57
N MET A 647 75.80 -6.58 37.50
CA MET A 647 74.42 -6.08 37.25
C MET A 647 73.24 -7.05 37.50
N LEU A 648 73.32 -8.06 38.39
CA LEU A 648 72.37 -9.20 38.31
C LEU A 648 71.69 -9.69 39.62
N TRP A 649 71.30 -8.81 40.57
CA TRP A 649 70.79 -9.26 41.89
C TRP A 649 69.43 -8.68 42.40
N ALA A 650 68.50 -8.20 41.55
CA ALA A 650 67.30 -7.45 42.02
C ALA A 650 65.89 -7.89 41.53
N ILE A 651 65.69 -9.02 40.83
CA ILE A 651 64.43 -9.28 40.05
C ILE A 651 63.38 -10.20 40.74
N ILE A 652 63.70 -10.85 41.85
CA ILE A 652 62.96 -12.07 42.29
C ILE A 652 61.57 -11.87 42.97
N PRO A 653 61.24 -10.79 43.73
CA PRO A 653 59.98 -10.74 44.51
C PRO A 653 58.67 -10.46 43.73
N LEU A 654 58.74 -9.95 42.50
CA LEU A 654 57.56 -9.55 41.70
C LEU A 654 56.76 -10.74 41.11
N LEU A 655 57.32 -11.95 41.13
CA LEU A 655 56.77 -13.13 40.45
C LEU A 655 55.67 -13.85 41.23
N ILE A 656 55.53 -13.60 42.53
CA ILE A 656 54.63 -14.38 43.42
C ILE A 656 53.17 -13.90 43.34
N LEU A 657 52.92 -12.60 43.14
CA LEU A 657 51.56 -12.04 43.03
C LEU A 657 50.86 -12.39 41.70
N LEU A 658 51.64 -12.68 40.64
CA LEU A 658 51.14 -13.07 39.33
C LEU A 658 50.51 -14.49 39.34
N ALA A 659 50.97 -15.35 40.24
CA ALA A 659 50.56 -16.76 40.27
C ALA A 659 49.11 -16.98 40.75
N ILE A 660 48.58 -16.13 41.65
CA ILE A 660 47.24 -16.31 42.24
C ILE A 660 46.12 -15.92 41.25
N TYR A 661 46.33 -14.89 40.43
CA TYR A 661 45.40 -14.47 39.37
C TYR A 661 45.22 -15.55 38.28
N LEU A 662 46.26 -16.33 37.99
CA LEU A 662 46.29 -17.30 36.90
C LEU A 662 45.50 -18.59 37.17
N ILE A 663 45.12 -18.89 38.42
CA ILE A 663 44.55 -20.21 38.78
C ILE A 663 43.01 -20.16 38.93
N TRP A 664 42.42 -19.15 39.59
CA TRP A 664 40.98 -19.17 39.96
C TRP A 664 40.11 -18.08 39.29
N GLY A 665 40.68 -17.31 38.36
CA GLY A 665 39.94 -16.30 37.59
C GLY A 665 39.34 -15.15 38.43
N ILE A 666 38.49 -14.33 37.82
CA ILE A 666 37.96 -13.08 38.41
C ILE A 666 37.08 -13.33 39.64
N ARG A 667 36.28 -14.41 39.67
CA ARG A 667 35.50 -14.81 40.85
C ARG A 667 36.41 -15.27 42.01
N GLY A 668 37.47 -16.04 41.72
CA GLY A 668 38.45 -16.44 42.75
C GLY A 668 39.26 -15.27 43.30
N PHE A 669 39.61 -14.30 42.45
CA PHE A 669 40.27 -13.06 42.85
C PHE A 669 39.35 -12.17 43.72
N ALA A 670 38.05 -12.07 43.39
CA ALA A 670 37.05 -11.36 44.20
C ALA A 670 36.87 -12.00 45.58
N VAL A 671 36.78 -13.34 45.64
CA VAL A 671 36.74 -14.08 46.91
C VAL A 671 38.04 -13.88 47.72
N GLY A 672 39.21 -13.89 47.06
CA GLY A 672 40.51 -13.61 47.69
C GLY A 672 40.57 -12.20 48.30
N CYS A 673 40.12 -11.18 47.57
CA CYS A 673 39.99 -9.81 48.08
C CYS A 673 39.00 -9.73 49.26
N THR A 674 37.91 -10.49 49.23
CA THR A 674 36.93 -10.56 50.32
C THR A 674 37.54 -11.20 51.57
N ILE A 675 38.32 -12.28 51.42
CA ILE A 675 39.03 -12.94 52.53
C ILE A 675 40.09 -12.01 53.13
N VAL A 676 40.90 -11.33 52.30
CA VAL A 676 41.89 -10.34 52.77
C VAL A 676 41.22 -9.18 53.50
N ALA A 677 40.07 -8.70 53.02
CA ALA A 677 39.30 -7.65 53.67
C ALA A 677 38.74 -8.09 55.04
N VAL A 678 38.22 -9.32 55.13
CA VAL A 678 37.68 -9.90 56.37
C VAL A 678 38.79 -10.14 57.39
N ILE A 679 39.92 -10.72 56.99
CA ILE A 679 41.08 -10.95 57.88
C ILE A 679 41.64 -9.62 58.38
N SER A 680 41.77 -8.62 57.49
CA SER A 680 42.26 -7.28 57.87
C SER A 680 41.25 -6.54 58.77
N GLY A 681 39.95 -6.77 58.57
CA GLY A 681 38.89 -6.27 59.45
C GLY A 681 38.94 -6.89 60.86
N PHE A 682 39.16 -8.21 60.97
CA PHE A 682 39.36 -8.87 62.25
C PHE A 682 40.66 -8.44 62.93
N ALA A 683 41.75 -8.23 62.18
CA ALA A 683 43.01 -7.71 62.70
C ALA A 683 42.88 -6.25 63.20
N ALA A 684 42.11 -5.41 62.50
CA ALA A 684 41.77 -4.07 62.96
C ALA A 684 40.93 -4.13 64.25
N PHE A 685 39.95 -5.03 64.34
CA PHE A 685 39.11 -5.18 65.53
C PHE A 685 39.93 -5.69 66.75
N GLY A 686 40.84 -6.64 66.55
CA GLY A 686 41.72 -7.14 67.60
C GLY A 686 42.73 -6.10 68.11
N SER A 687 43.19 -5.19 67.26
CA SER A 687 44.12 -4.11 67.63
C SER A 687 43.47 -2.94 68.40
N MET A 688 42.14 -2.97 68.61
CA MET A 688 41.45 -2.05 69.54
C MET A 688 41.56 -2.50 71.01
N GLN A 689 42.01 -3.73 71.30
CA GLN A 689 42.06 -4.29 72.66
C GLN A 689 43.40 -4.10 73.38
N ASP A 690 44.45 -3.66 72.67
CA ASP A 690 45.76 -3.36 73.27
C ASP A 690 45.82 -1.91 73.76
N ARG A 691 46.04 -1.75 75.07
CA ARG A 691 45.96 -0.45 75.76
C ARG A 691 47.16 0.47 75.60
N ASP A 692 48.20 0.07 74.87
CA ASP A 692 49.35 0.93 74.58
C ASP A 692 49.83 0.73 73.12
N GLY A 693 49.54 1.68 72.23
CA GLY A 693 50.22 1.83 70.93
C GLY A 693 49.50 1.35 69.65
N GLY A 694 48.25 0.87 69.69
CA GLY A 694 47.58 0.21 68.54
C GLY A 694 46.94 1.11 67.46
N CYS A 695 47.08 2.43 67.51
CA CYS A 695 46.32 3.35 66.66
C CYS A 695 46.74 3.29 65.17
N GLY A 696 48.04 3.22 64.88
CA GLY A 696 48.54 3.16 63.50
C GLY A 696 48.21 1.85 62.78
N THR A 697 48.30 0.72 63.49
CA THR A 697 47.95 -0.61 62.97
C THR A 697 46.46 -0.75 62.69
N PHE A 698 45.60 -0.14 63.52
CA PHE A 698 44.16 -0.07 63.26
C PHE A 698 43.86 0.65 61.95
N PHE A 699 44.42 1.85 61.73
CA PHE A 699 44.16 2.63 60.51
C PHE A 699 44.71 1.95 59.25
N ILE A 700 45.88 1.31 59.32
CA ILE A 700 46.44 0.57 58.19
C ILE A 700 45.57 -0.66 57.87
N CYS A 701 45.19 -1.46 58.87
CA CYS A 701 44.37 -2.64 58.66
C CYS A 701 42.94 -2.28 58.21
N ALA A 702 42.36 -1.20 58.74
CA ALA A 702 41.06 -0.68 58.33
C ALA A 702 41.09 -0.10 56.90
N ALA A 703 42.17 0.59 56.51
CA ALA A 703 42.35 1.07 55.14
C ALA A 703 42.51 -0.10 54.15
N ILE A 704 43.29 -1.13 54.50
CA ILE A 704 43.41 -2.35 53.69
C ILE A 704 42.03 -3.06 53.59
N ALA A 705 41.30 -3.20 54.70
CA ALA A 705 39.97 -3.81 54.70
C ALA A 705 38.96 -3.03 53.84
N ALA A 706 38.97 -1.69 53.91
CA ALA A 706 38.09 -0.84 53.11
C ALA A 706 38.44 -0.90 51.60
N VAL A 707 39.73 -0.82 51.25
CA VAL A 707 40.19 -0.89 49.86
C VAL A 707 39.87 -2.24 49.23
N PHE A 708 40.21 -3.35 49.90
CA PHE A 708 39.91 -4.68 49.38
C PHE A 708 38.42 -5.03 49.44
N GLY A 709 37.66 -4.48 50.40
CA GLY A 709 36.21 -4.64 50.52
C GLY A 709 35.43 -3.92 49.40
N PHE A 710 35.74 -2.65 49.11
CA PHE A 710 35.15 -1.93 47.97
C PHE A 710 35.57 -2.54 46.63
N SER A 711 36.82 -2.99 46.52
CA SER A 711 37.31 -3.68 45.32
C SER A 711 36.57 -5.01 45.10
N ALA A 712 36.29 -5.77 46.17
CA ALA A 712 35.53 -7.02 46.09
C ALA A 712 34.07 -6.79 45.66
N ALA A 713 33.40 -5.75 46.17
CA ALA A 713 32.04 -5.40 45.75
C ALA A 713 31.96 -5.04 44.26
N GLY A 714 32.90 -4.22 43.76
CA GLY A 714 32.98 -3.88 42.34
C GLY A 714 33.35 -5.08 41.45
N LEU A 715 34.17 -6.01 41.94
CA LEU A 715 34.54 -7.24 41.21
C LEU A 715 33.39 -8.25 41.14
N HIS A 716 32.50 -8.30 42.14
CA HIS A 716 31.29 -9.15 42.10
C HIS A 716 30.25 -8.63 41.08
N GLU A 717 30.00 -7.32 41.05
CA GLU A 717 29.11 -6.69 40.05
C GLU A 717 29.64 -6.88 38.62
N TRP A 718 30.97 -6.80 38.44
CA TRP A 718 31.61 -7.08 37.16
C TRP A 718 31.50 -8.55 36.73
N ALA A 719 31.56 -9.50 37.68
CA ALA A 719 31.41 -10.92 37.40
C ALA A 719 29.99 -11.29 36.90
N ASP A 720 28.95 -10.71 37.50
CA ASP A 720 27.56 -10.98 37.08
C ASP A 720 27.22 -10.39 35.70
N LYS A 721 27.86 -9.27 35.34
CA LYS A 721 27.76 -8.70 33.98
C LYS A 721 28.38 -9.63 32.92
N ILE A 722 29.52 -10.25 33.22
CA ILE A 722 30.20 -11.20 32.31
C ILE A 722 29.35 -12.48 32.11
N GLU A 723 28.64 -12.94 33.14
CA GLU A 723 27.81 -14.16 33.06
C GLU A 723 26.59 -13.98 32.14
N LYS A 724 25.91 -12.83 32.21
CA LYS A 724 24.81 -12.48 31.28
C LYS A 724 25.27 -12.32 29.83
N GLU A 725 26.46 -11.74 29.61
CA GLU A 725 27.07 -11.64 28.27
C GLU A 725 27.47 -13.02 27.73
N SER A 726 27.92 -13.94 28.61
CA SER A 726 28.25 -15.32 28.24
C SER A 726 27.01 -16.13 27.83
N GLU A 727 25.93 -16.08 28.60
CA GLU A 727 24.68 -16.82 28.29
C GLU A 727 24.04 -16.33 26.97
N SER A 728 24.02 -15.00 26.75
CA SER A 728 23.56 -14.42 25.49
C SER A 728 24.40 -14.89 24.30
N LYS A 729 25.73 -14.95 24.46
CA LYS A 729 26.63 -15.42 23.41
C LYS A 729 26.44 -16.91 23.10
N GLU A 730 26.30 -17.75 24.13
CA GLU A 730 26.11 -19.19 23.96
C GLU A 730 24.82 -19.53 23.22
N LEU A 731 23.69 -18.92 23.62
CA LEU A 731 22.41 -19.09 22.92
C LEU A 731 22.46 -18.54 21.49
N TYR A 732 23.17 -17.44 21.25
CA TYR A 732 23.37 -16.89 19.92
C TYR A 732 24.19 -17.83 19.02
N ASP A 733 25.29 -18.38 19.53
CA ASP A 733 26.15 -19.33 18.81
C ASP A 733 25.39 -20.64 18.50
N GLN A 734 24.54 -21.10 19.42
CA GLN A 734 23.64 -22.24 19.18
C GLN A 734 22.67 -21.97 18.02
N ILE A 735 22.05 -20.78 17.97
CA ILE A 735 21.14 -20.39 16.88
C ILE A 735 21.87 -20.30 15.53
N ILE A 736 23.11 -19.82 15.49
CA ILE A 736 23.90 -19.82 14.25
C ILE A 736 24.18 -21.25 13.78
N SER A 737 24.48 -22.16 14.70
CA SER A 737 24.83 -23.55 14.35
C SER A 737 23.63 -24.39 13.90
N ASN A 738 22.47 -24.19 14.53
CA ASN A 738 21.24 -24.92 14.23
C ASN A 738 20.01 -24.01 14.46
N PRO A 739 19.68 -23.15 13.48
CA PRO A 739 18.60 -22.19 13.63
C PRO A 739 17.24 -22.91 13.67
N SER A 740 16.45 -22.64 14.71
CA SER A 740 15.07 -23.14 14.84
C SER A 740 14.16 -22.05 15.35
N GLU A 741 12.89 -22.10 14.95
CA GLU A 741 11.86 -21.15 15.36
C GLU A 741 11.81 -20.99 16.88
N GLU A 742 11.80 -22.11 17.60
CA GLU A 742 11.71 -22.15 19.07
C GLU A 742 12.95 -21.54 19.75
N SER A 743 14.15 -21.82 19.21
CA SER A 743 15.40 -21.26 19.75
C SER A 743 15.48 -19.75 19.53
N CYS A 744 15.08 -19.27 18.34
CA CYS A 744 14.97 -17.85 18.04
C CYS A 744 13.96 -17.14 18.94
N LYS A 745 12.76 -17.72 19.11
CA LYS A 745 11.70 -17.20 19.98
C LYS A 745 12.16 -17.08 21.43
N LYS A 746 12.84 -18.12 21.96
CA LYS A 746 13.41 -18.14 23.31
C LYS A 746 14.48 -17.05 23.50
N TYR A 747 15.34 -16.83 22.50
CA TYR A 747 16.36 -15.78 22.55
C TYR A 747 15.73 -14.39 22.59
N ILE A 748 14.77 -14.10 21.69
CA ILE A 748 14.12 -12.79 21.62
C ILE A 748 13.32 -12.49 22.89
N GLN A 749 12.67 -13.48 23.49
CA GLN A 749 11.97 -13.31 24.77
C GLN A 749 12.90 -12.92 25.93
N ARG A 750 14.14 -13.46 25.98
CA ARG A 750 15.10 -13.20 27.06
C ARG A 750 16.02 -12.00 26.81
N PHE A 751 16.39 -11.75 25.56
CA PHE A 751 17.46 -10.82 25.16
C PHE A 751 17.00 -9.81 24.10
N TYR A 752 15.78 -9.28 24.25
CA TYR A 752 15.10 -8.46 23.23
C TYR A 752 15.87 -7.18 22.81
N ASN A 753 16.70 -6.60 23.69
CA ASN A 753 17.48 -5.37 23.48
C ASN A 753 19.00 -5.62 23.48
N THR A 754 19.48 -6.63 22.77
CA THR A 754 20.92 -6.92 22.61
C THR A 754 21.39 -6.68 21.17
N ASP A 755 22.68 -6.42 20.97
CA ASP A 755 23.27 -6.20 19.63
C ASP A 755 23.02 -7.37 18.65
N ASN A 756 22.85 -8.58 19.19
CA ASN A 756 22.58 -9.79 18.41
C ASN A 756 21.08 -10.06 18.19
N ALA A 757 20.17 -9.36 18.89
CA ALA A 757 18.73 -9.57 18.77
C ALA A 757 18.23 -9.36 17.34
N ASP A 758 18.73 -8.33 16.64
CA ASP A 758 18.38 -8.06 15.24
C ASP A 758 18.85 -9.15 14.28
N LYS A 759 20.02 -9.74 14.53
CA LYS A 759 20.51 -10.87 13.74
C LYS A 759 19.62 -12.10 13.95
N VAL A 760 19.22 -12.36 15.19
CA VAL A 760 18.29 -13.45 15.52
C VAL A 760 16.91 -13.22 14.92
N ARG A 761 16.38 -11.98 14.92
CA ARG A 761 15.13 -11.61 14.23
C ARG A 761 15.21 -11.87 12.72
N ASN A 762 16.34 -11.54 12.08
CA ASN A 762 16.56 -11.86 10.66
C ASN A 762 16.55 -13.37 10.41
N ILE A 763 17.25 -14.14 11.23
CA ILE A 763 17.28 -15.61 11.11
C ILE A 763 15.87 -16.19 11.27
N TRP A 764 15.15 -15.77 12.31
CA TRP A 764 13.79 -16.22 12.55
C TRP A 764 12.85 -15.90 11.39
N LEU A 765 12.87 -14.65 10.91
CA LEU A 765 12.08 -14.26 9.75
C LEU A 765 12.44 -15.08 8.51
N SER A 766 13.74 -15.33 8.26
CA SER A 766 14.16 -16.13 7.11
C SER A 766 13.68 -17.58 7.17
N LEU A 767 13.63 -18.19 8.36
CA LEU A 767 13.07 -19.53 8.55
C LEU A 767 11.59 -19.54 8.19
N LEU A 768 10.83 -18.56 8.68
CA LEU A 768 9.39 -18.45 8.41
C LEU A 768 9.11 -18.19 6.92
N LEU A 769 9.92 -17.37 6.25
CA LEU A 769 9.77 -17.08 4.83
C LEU A 769 10.13 -18.30 3.95
N ASN A 770 11.14 -19.07 4.31
CA ASN A 770 11.47 -20.32 3.62
C ASN A 770 10.35 -21.34 3.79
N GLU A 771 9.87 -21.52 5.02
CA GLU A 771 8.72 -22.40 5.30
C GLU A 771 7.49 -21.96 4.51
N ALA A 772 7.20 -20.66 4.44
CA ALA A 772 6.09 -20.11 3.66
C ALA A 772 6.26 -20.29 2.14
N GLY A 773 7.49 -20.33 1.63
CA GLY A 773 7.78 -20.55 0.22
C GLY A 773 7.64 -22.02 -0.21
N ASP A 774 7.97 -22.95 0.70
CA ASP A 774 7.89 -24.40 0.45
C ASP A 774 6.51 -25.00 0.78
N PHE A 775 5.61 -24.21 1.39
CA PHE A 775 4.31 -24.69 1.84
C PHE A 775 3.30 -24.88 0.71
N ASP A 776 2.71 -26.08 0.62
CA ASP A 776 1.65 -26.38 -0.34
C ASP A 776 0.28 -25.90 0.18
N TYR A 777 -0.04 -24.64 -0.12
CA TYR A 777 -1.31 -24.00 0.24
C TYR A 777 -2.53 -24.64 -0.42
N ASP A 778 -2.37 -25.36 -1.54
CA ASP A 778 -3.49 -26.01 -2.22
C ASP A 778 -3.96 -27.27 -1.48
N SER A 779 -3.06 -27.93 -0.74
CA SER A 779 -3.34 -29.12 0.06
C SER A 779 -3.87 -28.85 1.48
N TYR A 780 -3.96 -27.59 1.90
CA TYR A 780 -4.30 -27.23 3.28
C TYR A 780 -5.80 -27.35 3.57
N GLU A 781 -6.21 -28.34 4.37
CA GLU A 781 -7.63 -28.60 4.66
C GLU A 781 -8.20 -27.82 5.86
N GLY A 782 -7.36 -27.11 6.63
CA GLY A 782 -7.77 -26.41 7.86
C GLY A 782 -8.16 -27.34 9.01
N SER A 783 -8.23 -26.82 10.24
CA SER A 783 -8.58 -27.63 11.41
C SER A 783 -10.10 -27.88 11.47
N SER A 784 -10.51 -29.15 11.46
CA SER A 784 -11.82 -29.52 12.00
C SER A 784 -11.81 -29.32 13.52
N LEU A 785 -12.94 -28.94 14.11
CA LEU A 785 -13.13 -28.74 15.55
C LEU A 785 -12.85 -29.99 16.41
N TYR A 786 -12.48 -31.14 15.81
CA TYR A 786 -12.27 -32.41 16.49
C TYR A 786 -11.08 -33.23 15.92
N SER A 787 -9.92 -32.61 15.71
CA SER A 787 -8.71 -33.35 15.32
C SER A 787 -7.54 -33.05 16.26
N SER A 788 -7.02 -34.09 16.92
CA SER A 788 -5.96 -34.06 17.93
C SER A 788 -4.63 -34.67 17.44
N SER A 789 -4.38 -34.66 16.13
CA SER A 789 -3.10 -35.13 15.57
C SER A 789 -2.37 -34.02 14.83
N SER A 790 -1.21 -33.62 15.38
CA SER A 790 -0.12 -32.84 14.76
C SER A 790 -0.52 -31.96 13.56
N SER A 791 -1.23 -30.85 13.80
CA SER A 791 -1.58 -29.91 12.73
C SER A 791 -0.36 -29.07 12.35
N ILE A 792 0.04 -29.11 11.08
CA ILE A 792 1.00 -28.16 10.52
C ILE A 792 0.30 -26.79 10.52
N ASP A 793 0.80 -25.84 11.31
CA ASP A 793 0.27 -24.48 11.33
C ASP A 793 0.53 -23.79 9.98
N ASN A 794 -0.49 -23.10 9.47
CA ASN A 794 -0.38 -22.24 8.30
C ASN A 794 0.77 -21.22 8.48
N PRO A 795 1.74 -21.11 7.55
CA PRO A 795 2.86 -20.18 7.66
C PRO A 795 2.45 -18.71 7.85
N ILE A 796 1.31 -18.29 7.31
CA ILE A 796 0.77 -16.94 7.51
C ILE A 796 0.46 -16.70 9.00
N LYS A 797 -0.08 -17.70 9.69
CA LYS A 797 -0.37 -17.63 11.13
C LYS A 797 0.91 -17.54 11.97
N LYS A 798 1.97 -18.23 11.57
CA LYS A 798 3.29 -18.11 12.20
C LYS A 798 3.91 -16.73 11.99
N LEU A 799 3.77 -16.14 10.79
CA LEU A 799 4.19 -14.77 10.51
C LEU A 799 3.38 -13.75 11.34
N GLN A 800 2.08 -13.96 11.55
CA GLN A 800 1.28 -13.12 12.46
C GLN A 800 1.76 -13.22 13.92
N ASP A 801 2.09 -14.42 14.39
CA ASP A 801 2.69 -14.62 15.73
C ASP A 801 4.07 -13.92 15.84
N PHE A 802 4.88 -13.93 14.77
CA PHE A 802 6.13 -13.18 14.70
C PHE A 802 5.90 -11.66 14.78
N ILE A 803 4.90 -11.14 14.06
CA ILE A 803 4.53 -9.71 14.09
C ILE A 803 4.11 -9.30 15.50
N SER A 804 3.29 -10.10 16.19
CA SER A 804 2.83 -9.79 17.55
C SER A 804 3.97 -9.58 18.57
N LYS A 805 5.13 -10.22 18.34
CA LYS A 805 6.33 -10.11 19.18
C LYS A 805 7.33 -9.06 18.72
N ASN A 806 7.10 -8.46 17.55
CA ASN A 806 7.98 -7.48 16.91
C ASN A 806 7.20 -6.24 16.47
N ASP A 807 6.06 -5.97 17.12
CA ASP A 807 5.19 -4.85 16.77
C ASP A 807 5.92 -3.51 16.93
N GLY A 808 5.66 -2.59 16.00
CA GLY A 808 6.30 -1.27 15.97
C GLY A 808 7.78 -1.23 15.56
N ASN A 809 8.40 -2.35 15.15
CA ASN A 809 9.77 -2.37 14.63
C ASN A 809 9.85 -2.78 13.13
N SER A 810 11.02 -2.59 12.52
CA SER A 810 11.22 -2.83 11.08
C SER A 810 11.04 -4.29 10.65
N TYR A 811 11.15 -5.25 11.57
CA TYR A 811 10.95 -6.68 11.30
C TYR A 811 9.47 -7.05 11.27
N GLY A 812 8.67 -6.45 12.15
CA GLY A 812 7.20 -6.54 12.08
C GLY A 812 6.70 -6.05 10.72
N TYR A 813 7.20 -4.90 10.25
CA TYR A 813 6.86 -4.39 8.91
C TYR A 813 7.30 -5.34 7.78
N LYS A 814 8.51 -5.89 7.83
CA LYS A 814 8.98 -6.87 6.82
C LYS A 814 8.12 -8.13 6.76
N ALA A 815 7.73 -8.66 7.93
CA ALA A 815 6.84 -9.82 8.00
C ALA A 815 5.44 -9.49 7.47
N GLN A 816 4.92 -8.29 7.77
CA GLN A 816 3.66 -7.80 7.25
C GLN A 816 3.68 -7.69 5.71
N THR A 817 4.72 -7.10 5.13
CA THR A 817 4.91 -7.04 3.68
C THR A 817 5.01 -8.44 3.05
N ALA A 818 5.61 -9.40 3.74
CA ALA A 818 5.66 -10.78 3.26
C ALA A 818 4.28 -11.45 3.27
N ILE A 819 3.46 -11.25 4.31
CA ILE A 819 2.07 -11.71 4.34
C ILE A 819 1.28 -11.11 3.18
N GLU A 820 1.42 -9.80 2.93
CA GLU A 820 0.77 -9.13 1.79
C GLU A 820 1.15 -9.77 0.46
N SER A 821 2.44 -10.03 0.24
CA SER A 821 2.93 -10.66 -0.99
C SER A 821 2.40 -12.10 -1.16
N ILE A 822 2.33 -12.89 -0.08
CA ILE A 822 1.80 -14.26 -0.12
C ILE A 822 0.29 -14.22 -0.42
N CYS A 823 -0.46 -13.38 0.29
CA CYS A 823 -1.90 -13.21 0.08
C CYS A 823 -2.23 -12.76 -1.35
N ASP A 824 -1.44 -11.85 -1.93
CA ASP A 824 -1.60 -11.40 -3.31
C ASP A 824 -1.32 -12.52 -4.32
N SER A 825 -0.32 -13.36 -4.07
CA SER A 825 -0.04 -14.54 -4.91
C SER A 825 -1.18 -15.55 -4.85
N LEU A 826 -1.64 -15.91 -3.65
CA LEU A 826 -2.76 -16.83 -3.45
C LEU A 826 -4.07 -16.30 -4.08
N TYR A 827 -4.29 -14.99 -4.00
CA TYR A 827 -5.42 -14.35 -4.65
C TYR A 827 -5.37 -14.53 -6.17
N ARG A 828 -4.21 -14.29 -6.82
CA ARG A 828 -4.04 -14.50 -8.26
C ARG A 828 -4.26 -15.96 -8.66
N VAL A 829 -3.82 -16.90 -7.83
CA VAL A 829 -4.07 -18.33 -8.05
C VAL A 829 -5.56 -18.62 -8.01
N ALA A 830 -6.28 -18.13 -7.00
CA ALA A 830 -7.73 -18.32 -6.89
C ALA A 830 -8.51 -17.68 -8.05
N ASP A 831 -8.12 -16.47 -8.45
CA ASP A 831 -8.69 -15.76 -9.60
C ASP A 831 -8.44 -16.52 -10.91
N SER A 832 -7.23 -17.05 -11.11
CA SER A 832 -6.91 -17.88 -12.28
C SER A 832 -7.70 -19.19 -12.33
N LYS A 833 -7.98 -19.80 -11.16
CA LYS A 833 -8.80 -21.01 -11.06
C LYS A 833 -10.27 -20.70 -11.37
N ALA A 834 -10.75 -19.49 -11.10
CA ALA A 834 -12.11 -19.01 -11.37
C ALA A 834 -13.23 -19.99 -10.95
N THR A 835 -13.05 -20.68 -9.81
CA THR A 835 -14.01 -21.66 -9.29
C THR A 835 -14.37 -21.35 -7.84
N THR A 836 -15.59 -21.71 -7.43
CA THR A 836 -16.03 -21.61 -6.03
C THR A 836 -15.09 -22.36 -5.09
N SER A 837 -14.54 -23.51 -5.50
CA SER A 837 -13.58 -24.27 -4.70
C SER A 837 -12.24 -23.54 -4.54
N GLY A 838 -11.74 -22.90 -5.61
CA GLY A 838 -10.50 -22.11 -5.55
C GLY A 838 -10.62 -20.92 -4.60
N TRP A 839 -11.73 -20.18 -4.67
CA TRP A 839 -11.98 -19.05 -3.77
C TRP A 839 -12.22 -19.47 -2.32
N LYS A 840 -12.93 -20.58 -2.07
CA LYS A 840 -13.10 -21.13 -0.71
C LYS A 840 -11.76 -21.61 -0.13
N GLN A 841 -10.87 -22.17 -0.97
CA GLN A 841 -9.52 -22.55 -0.53
C GLN A 841 -8.68 -21.33 -0.17
N TYR A 842 -8.74 -20.27 -0.97
CA TYR A 842 -8.12 -18.99 -0.66
C TYR A 842 -8.55 -18.45 0.72
N GLN A 843 -9.86 -18.36 0.96
CA GLN A 843 -10.44 -17.87 2.21
C GLN A 843 -10.06 -18.70 3.45
N ARG A 844 -9.72 -20.00 3.28
CA ARG A 844 -9.25 -20.85 4.39
C ARG A 844 -7.82 -20.56 4.83
N VAL A 845 -7.01 -20.06 3.90
CA VAL A 845 -5.57 -19.87 4.10
C VAL A 845 -5.26 -18.42 4.51
N VAL A 846 -5.96 -17.44 3.94
CA VAL A 846 -5.65 -16.03 4.23
C VAL A 846 -6.43 -15.49 5.43
N PRO A 847 -5.93 -14.45 6.12
CA PRO A 847 -6.69 -13.75 7.15
C PRO A 847 -7.90 -13.03 6.54
N THR A 848 -8.95 -12.81 7.34
CA THR A 848 -10.22 -12.19 6.91
C THR A 848 -10.03 -10.83 6.25
N ASP A 849 -9.07 -10.02 6.73
CA ASP A 849 -8.77 -8.69 6.18
C ASP A 849 -8.28 -8.75 4.73
N TYR A 850 -7.82 -9.92 4.28
CA TYR A 850 -7.37 -10.17 2.91
C TYR A 850 -8.44 -10.82 2.03
N PHE A 851 -9.68 -11.01 2.49
CA PHE A 851 -10.72 -11.63 1.67
C PHE A 851 -11.05 -10.83 0.39
N LYS A 852 -10.76 -9.53 0.36
CA LYS A 852 -11.03 -8.63 -0.79
C LYS A 852 -12.48 -8.84 -1.30
N ASP A 853 -12.66 -9.07 -2.59
CA ASP A 853 -13.94 -9.34 -3.26
C ASP A 853 -14.21 -10.85 -3.48
N SER A 854 -13.47 -11.74 -2.80
CA SER A 854 -13.62 -13.20 -2.98
C SER A 854 -15.04 -13.72 -2.73
N GLU A 855 -15.78 -13.12 -1.79
CA GLU A 855 -17.18 -13.46 -1.54
C GLU A 855 -18.07 -13.09 -2.72
N SER A 856 -17.91 -11.88 -3.26
CA SER A 856 -18.63 -11.44 -4.46
C SER A 856 -18.27 -12.27 -5.68
N LYS A 857 -17.01 -12.72 -5.81
CA LYS A 857 -16.57 -13.64 -6.88
C LYS A 857 -17.22 -15.02 -6.78
N ILE A 858 -17.31 -15.57 -5.57
CA ILE A 858 -18.04 -16.83 -5.32
C ILE A 858 -19.50 -16.67 -5.73
N GLU A 859 -20.15 -15.60 -5.27
CA GLU A 859 -21.54 -15.31 -5.56
C GLU A 859 -21.79 -15.12 -7.08
N GLU A 860 -20.89 -14.43 -7.78
CA GLU A 860 -20.97 -14.23 -9.23
C GLU A 860 -20.85 -15.56 -10.00
N ILE A 861 -19.90 -16.42 -9.63
CA ILE A 861 -19.73 -17.75 -10.24
C ILE A 861 -20.96 -18.62 -9.98
N GLU A 862 -21.47 -18.61 -8.75
CA GLU A 862 -22.69 -19.34 -8.39
C GLU A 862 -23.89 -18.82 -9.18
N ASN A 863 -24.04 -17.50 -9.34
CA ASN A 863 -25.12 -16.90 -10.13
C ASN A 863 -25.01 -17.17 -11.63
N GLN A 864 -23.80 -17.27 -12.18
CA GLN A 864 -23.59 -17.67 -13.58
C GLN A 864 -24.06 -19.11 -13.87
N ALA A 865 -24.05 -19.98 -12.88
CA ALA A 865 -24.57 -21.34 -13.02
C ALA A 865 -26.10 -21.39 -13.20
N TRP A 866 -26.80 -20.32 -12.79
CA TRP A 866 -28.26 -20.18 -12.85
C TRP A 866 -28.72 -19.11 -13.85
N ASN A 867 -27.83 -18.54 -14.68
CA ASN A 867 -28.12 -17.35 -15.48
C ASN A 867 -28.89 -17.60 -16.78
N THR A 868 -28.92 -18.84 -17.26
CA THR A 868 -29.69 -19.26 -18.43
C THR A 868 -30.49 -20.49 -18.07
N GLU A 869 -31.68 -20.63 -18.68
CA GLU A 869 -32.60 -21.73 -18.38
C GLU A 869 -31.92 -23.10 -18.53
N SER A 870 -31.12 -23.29 -19.60
CA SER A 870 -30.41 -24.55 -19.86
C SER A 870 -29.40 -24.89 -18.76
N LYS A 871 -28.59 -23.92 -18.32
CA LYS A 871 -27.60 -24.14 -17.24
C LYS A 871 -28.28 -24.36 -15.89
N ALA A 872 -29.30 -23.55 -15.59
CA ALA A 872 -30.10 -23.67 -14.37
C ALA A 872 -30.80 -25.04 -14.28
N TRP A 873 -31.31 -25.55 -15.40
CA TRP A 873 -31.93 -26.88 -15.46
C TRP A 873 -30.91 -27.99 -15.23
N GLN A 874 -29.73 -27.93 -15.87
CA GLN A 874 -28.65 -28.89 -15.63
C GLN A 874 -28.18 -28.86 -14.18
N MET A 875 -28.05 -27.67 -13.59
CA MET A 875 -27.70 -27.52 -12.19
C MET A 875 -28.75 -28.15 -11.27
N ALA A 876 -30.04 -27.87 -11.48
CA ALA A 876 -31.13 -28.45 -10.71
C ALA A 876 -31.18 -29.99 -10.82
N LEU A 877 -30.91 -30.53 -12.02
CA LEU A 877 -30.78 -31.98 -12.22
C LEU A 877 -29.58 -32.57 -11.48
N SER A 878 -28.45 -31.86 -11.43
CA SER A 878 -27.24 -32.33 -10.76
C SER A 878 -27.36 -32.34 -9.24
N GLU A 879 -27.93 -31.28 -8.64
CA GLU A 879 -28.19 -31.20 -7.20
C GLU A 879 -29.33 -32.14 -6.77
N ASN A 880 -30.29 -32.37 -7.68
CA ASN A 880 -31.45 -33.26 -7.50
C ASN A 880 -32.16 -33.09 -6.15
N SER A 881 -32.33 -31.84 -5.70
CA SER A 881 -32.90 -31.49 -4.40
C SER A 881 -34.16 -30.63 -4.55
N ILE A 882 -35.04 -30.64 -3.55
CA ILE A 882 -36.26 -29.81 -3.57
C ILE A 882 -35.87 -28.32 -3.68
N SER A 883 -34.83 -27.88 -2.97
CA SER A 883 -34.38 -26.49 -3.01
C SER A 883 -33.89 -26.08 -4.41
N ALA A 884 -33.13 -26.95 -5.09
CA ALA A 884 -32.59 -26.68 -6.42
C ALA A 884 -33.70 -26.57 -7.48
N PHE A 885 -34.65 -27.52 -7.49
CA PHE A 885 -35.79 -27.48 -8.41
C PHE A 885 -36.76 -26.34 -8.07
N THR A 886 -36.90 -25.95 -6.80
CA THR A 886 -37.68 -24.77 -6.40
C THR A 886 -37.04 -23.49 -6.90
N LYS A 887 -35.70 -23.36 -6.77
CA LYS A 887 -34.93 -22.23 -7.31
C LYS A 887 -35.02 -22.17 -8.84
N TYR A 888 -34.94 -23.30 -9.53
CA TYR A 888 -35.18 -23.37 -10.98
C TYR A 888 -36.58 -22.84 -11.33
N LYS A 889 -37.62 -23.32 -10.63
CA LYS A 889 -39.01 -22.92 -10.87
C LYS A 889 -39.25 -21.43 -10.58
N SER A 890 -38.58 -20.84 -9.59
CA SER A 890 -38.70 -19.41 -9.31
C SER A 890 -38.01 -18.53 -10.34
N LEU A 891 -36.84 -18.95 -10.84
CA LEU A 891 -36.07 -18.20 -11.84
C LEU A 891 -36.66 -18.33 -13.25
N TYR A 892 -37.22 -19.49 -13.58
CA TYR A 892 -37.76 -19.81 -14.92
C TYR A 892 -39.19 -20.34 -14.85
N PRO A 893 -40.17 -19.56 -14.33
CA PRO A 893 -41.54 -20.02 -14.10
C PRO A 893 -42.29 -20.46 -15.37
N ASN A 894 -41.86 -19.97 -16.54
CA ASN A 894 -42.40 -20.33 -17.86
C ASN A 894 -41.39 -21.10 -18.72
N GLY A 895 -40.36 -21.71 -18.11
CA GLY A 895 -39.34 -22.47 -18.81
C GLY A 895 -39.88 -23.74 -19.48
N SER A 896 -39.24 -24.14 -20.57
CA SER A 896 -39.45 -25.39 -21.30
C SER A 896 -39.41 -26.65 -20.42
N HIS A 897 -38.63 -26.64 -19.33
CA HIS A 897 -38.54 -27.78 -18.40
C HIS A 897 -39.49 -27.71 -17.19
N ILE A 898 -40.42 -26.76 -17.11
CA ILE A 898 -41.27 -26.59 -15.91
C ILE A 898 -42.11 -27.83 -15.59
N SER A 899 -42.70 -28.48 -16.60
CA SER A 899 -43.45 -29.73 -16.35
C SER A 899 -42.56 -30.86 -15.83
N GLN A 900 -41.29 -30.92 -16.26
CA GLN A 900 -40.32 -31.90 -15.75
C GLN A 900 -39.85 -31.54 -14.33
N CYS A 901 -39.67 -30.25 -14.05
CA CYS A 901 -39.35 -29.72 -12.73
C CYS A 901 -40.44 -30.03 -11.70
N GLU A 902 -41.71 -29.79 -12.05
CA GLU A 902 -42.85 -30.09 -11.18
C GLU A 902 -42.97 -31.59 -10.89
N LYS A 903 -42.75 -32.42 -11.91
CA LYS A 903 -42.68 -33.87 -11.73
C LYS A 903 -41.60 -34.24 -10.70
N LYS A 904 -40.38 -33.71 -10.86
CA LYS A 904 -39.24 -33.96 -9.96
C LYS A 904 -39.49 -33.47 -8.53
N LEU A 905 -40.10 -32.30 -8.36
CA LEU A 905 -40.47 -31.77 -7.05
C LEU A 905 -41.43 -32.72 -6.32
N ILE A 906 -42.49 -33.16 -7.01
CA ILE A 906 -43.47 -34.10 -6.44
C ILE A 906 -42.79 -35.43 -6.08
N ASP A 907 -41.95 -35.97 -6.97
CA ASP A 907 -41.23 -37.23 -6.74
C ASP A 907 -40.29 -37.16 -5.52
N LEU A 908 -39.56 -36.05 -5.37
CA LEU A 908 -38.68 -35.81 -4.23
C LEU A 908 -39.46 -35.57 -2.93
N GLU A 909 -40.60 -34.88 -2.99
CA GLU A 909 -41.46 -34.61 -1.82
C GLU A 909 -42.11 -35.90 -1.32
N VAL A 910 -42.62 -36.76 -2.22
CA VAL A 910 -43.10 -38.10 -1.86
C VAL A 910 -41.97 -38.94 -1.28
N SER A 911 -40.79 -38.95 -1.91
CA SER A 911 -39.63 -39.70 -1.39
C SER A 911 -39.21 -39.23 0.00
N ARG A 912 -39.29 -37.93 0.29
CA ARG A 912 -39.02 -37.36 1.61
C ARG A 912 -40.04 -37.81 2.64
N VAL A 913 -41.34 -37.81 2.31
CA VAL A 913 -42.39 -38.29 3.22
C VAL A 913 -42.17 -39.77 3.55
N TYR A 914 -41.88 -40.60 2.56
CA TYR A 914 -41.58 -42.03 2.74
C TYR A 914 -40.32 -42.31 3.56
N ALA A 915 -39.34 -41.39 3.56
CA ALA A 915 -38.12 -41.52 4.35
C ALA A 915 -38.28 -41.04 5.80
N GLY A 916 -39.31 -40.24 6.09
CA GLY A 916 -39.62 -39.72 7.43
C GLY A 916 -40.65 -40.58 8.17
N GLU A 917 -41.02 -40.15 9.37
CA GLU A 917 -42.16 -40.75 10.08
C GLU A 917 -43.48 -40.38 9.39
N HIS A 918 -44.29 -41.39 9.06
CA HIS A 918 -45.59 -41.20 8.44
C HIS A 918 -46.58 -42.29 8.84
N GLY A 919 -47.87 -41.96 8.82
CA GLY A 919 -48.95 -42.94 8.89
C GLY A 919 -49.15 -43.69 7.57
N SER A 920 -49.97 -44.74 7.57
CA SER A 920 -50.32 -45.51 6.37
C SER A 920 -51.62 -45.01 5.74
N LEU A 921 -51.61 -44.75 4.42
CA LEU A 921 -52.84 -44.46 3.68
C LEU A 921 -53.59 -45.76 3.34
N PRO A 922 -54.92 -45.80 3.48
CA PRO A 922 -55.74 -46.90 2.97
C PRO A 922 -55.68 -46.97 1.44
N GLU A 923 -55.76 -48.19 0.90
CA GLU A 923 -55.87 -48.42 -0.55
C GLU A 923 -57.20 -47.89 -1.10
N MET A 924 -57.19 -47.47 -2.36
CA MET A 924 -58.41 -46.98 -3.04
C MET A 924 -59.34 -48.10 -3.48
N ASP A 925 -60.64 -47.86 -3.36
CA ASP A 925 -61.66 -48.78 -3.87
C ASP A 925 -61.82 -48.64 -5.38
N ARG A 926 -61.70 -49.75 -6.12
CA ARG A 926 -61.99 -49.77 -7.56
C ARG A 926 -63.50 -49.80 -7.78
N THR A 927 -64.05 -48.71 -8.30
CA THR A 927 -65.51 -48.53 -8.50
C THR A 927 -65.98 -48.77 -9.93
N GLY A 928 -65.06 -48.88 -10.89
CA GLY A 928 -65.38 -49.20 -12.27
C GLY A 928 -64.23 -49.85 -13.02
N TYR A 929 -64.52 -50.85 -13.84
CA TYR A 929 -63.54 -51.51 -14.70
C TYR A 929 -63.51 -50.85 -16.08
N GLY A 930 -62.30 -50.61 -16.61
CA GLY A 930 -62.12 -50.05 -17.95
C GLY A 930 -60.71 -50.31 -18.49
N GLY A 931 -60.59 -50.66 -19.78
CA GLY A 931 -59.32 -51.03 -20.43
C GLY A 931 -58.50 -49.87 -21.00
N GLY A 932 -58.81 -48.62 -20.65
CA GLY A 932 -58.11 -47.44 -21.16
C GLY A 932 -56.71 -47.25 -20.56
N PRO A 933 -55.81 -46.47 -21.20
CA PRO A 933 -54.43 -46.27 -20.75
C PRO A 933 -54.28 -45.38 -19.49
N THR A 934 -55.40 -44.91 -18.94
CA THR A 934 -55.47 -44.02 -17.77
C THR A 934 -56.57 -44.45 -16.83
N SER A 935 -56.37 -44.20 -15.54
CA SER A 935 -57.35 -44.36 -14.48
C SER A 935 -57.89 -43.01 -14.02
N TYR A 936 -59.15 -42.97 -13.62
CA TYR A 936 -59.79 -41.80 -12.99
C TYR A 936 -59.95 -42.06 -11.50
N ILE A 937 -59.41 -41.17 -10.68
CA ILE A 937 -59.41 -41.27 -9.23
C ILE A 937 -60.28 -40.15 -8.68
N THR A 938 -61.33 -40.49 -7.93
CA THR A 938 -62.18 -39.54 -7.22
C THR A 938 -61.86 -39.59 -5.73
N VAL A 939 -61.44 -38.46 -5.16
CA VAL A 939 -61.06 -38.36 -3.76
C VAL A 939 -62.03 -37.43 -3.04
N THR A 940 -62.58 -37.92 -1.94
CA THR A 940 -63.37 -37.12 -0.99
C THR A 940 -62.52 -36.80 0.24
N ASN A 941 -62.48 -35.51 0.60
CA ASN A 941 -61.78 -35.02 1.79
C ASN A 941 -62.80 -34.77 2.92
N SER A 942 -63.08 -35.80 3.70
CA SER A 942 -63.92 -35.73 4.91
C SER A 942 -63.17 -35.23 6.15
N THR A 943 -61.95 -34.69 5.99
CA THR A 943 -61.22 -34.03 7.07
C THR A 943 -61.67 -32.58 7.27
N SER A 944 -61.40 -32.02 8.46
CA SER A 944 -61.64 -30.59 8.75
C SER A 944 -60.56 -29.65 8.18
N TYR A 945 -59.62 -30.16 7.39
CA TYR A 945 -58.44 -29.42 6.90
C TYR A 945 -58.35 -29.50 5.37
N THR A 946 -57.53 -28.64 4.77
CA THR A 946 -57.19 -28.76 3.35
C THR A 946 -56.27 -29.95 3.16
N LEU A 947 -56.70 -30.94 2.37
CA LEU A 947 -55.94 -32.14 2.04
C LEU A 947 -55.09 -31.90 0.79
N THR A 948 -53.81 -32.23 0.85
CA THR A 948 -52.90 -32.28 -0.29
C THR A 948 -52.46 -33.72 -0.52
N LEU A 949 -52.70 -34.22 -1.73
CA LEU A 949 -52.25 -35.52 -2.20
C LEU A 949 -51.20 -35.37 -3.29
N LEU A 950 -50.13 -36.12 -3.16
CA LEU A 950 -49.00 -36.17 -4.07
C LEU A 950 -48.88 -37.58 -4.63
N TYR A 951 -49.13 -37.73 -5.92
CA TYR A 951 -48.95 -38.97 -6.66
C TYR A 951 -47.58 -38.95 -7.33
N SER A 952 -46.75 -39.97 -7.11
CA SER A 952 -45.45 -40.16 -7.76
C SER A 952 -45.40 -41.54 -8.42
N GLY A 953 -45.26 -41.57 -9.75
CA GLY A 953 -45.29 -42.81 -10.55
C GLY A 953 -45.04 -42.53 -12.05
N PRO A 954 -45.70 -43.26 -12.96
CA PRO A 954 -45.64 -43.00 -14.41
C PRO A 954 -45.95 -41.55 -14.79
N ASP A 955 -46.82 -40.90 -14.03
CA ASP A 955 -47.00 -39.45 -13.99
C ASP A 955 -46.81 -38.97 -12.54
N SER A 956 -46.59 -37.68 -12.31
CA SER A 956 -46.60 -37.11 -10.96
C SER A 956 -47.56 -35.93 -10.90
N LYS A 957 -48.49 -35.94 -9.93
CA LYS A 957 -49.54 -34.92 -9.82
C LYS A 957 -49.80 -34.53 -8.37
N ARG A 958 -50.08 -33.25 -8.17
CA ARG A 958 -50.57 -32.68 -6.91
C ARG A 958 -52.06 -32.46 -7.02
N LEU A 959 -52.80 -32.89 -6.00
CA LEU A 959 -54.24 -32.65 -5.86
C LEU A 959 -54.48 -31.99 -4.51
N VAL A 960 -55.02 -30.77 -4.51
CA VAL A 960 -55.35 -30.02 -3.29
C VAL A 960 -56.87 -29.93 -3.20
N ILE A 961 -57.42 -30.32 -2.06
CA ILE A 961 -58.87 -30.44 -1.84
C ILE A 961 -59.20 -29.73 -0.51
N SER A 962 -60.04 -28.70 -0.57
CA SER A 962 -60.53 -28.02 0.63
C SER A 962 -61.31 -28.98 1.56
N ALA A 963 -61.45 -28.61 2.84
CA ALA A 963 -62.21 -29.40 3.82
C ALA A 963 -63.64 -29.68 3.33
N GLY A 964 -64.10 -30.94 3.45
CA GLY A 964 -65.40 -31.41 2.97
C GLY A 964 -65.54 -31.50 1.43
N GLY A 965 -64.50 -31.17 0.66
CA GLY A 965 -64.53 -31.16 -0.79
C GLY A 965 -64.34 -32.53 -1.43
N THR A 966 -64.76 -32.67 -2.68
CA THR A 966 -64.43 -33.83 -3.53
C THR A 966 -63.77 -33.34 -4.81
N SER A 967 -62.70 -34.01 -5.24
CA SER A 967 -62.01 -33.69 -6.49
C SER A 967 -61.57 -34.96 -7.20
N SER A 968 -61.29 -34.86 -8.50
CA SER A 968 -60.87 -36.00 -9.31
C SER A 968 -59.58 -35.71 -10.06
N VAL A 969 -58.74 -36.73 -10.19
CA VAL A 969 -57.49 -36.68 -10.94
C VAL A 969 -57.40 -37.84 -11.92
N ARG A 970 -56.86 -37.57 -13.11
CA ARG A 970 -56.58 -38.58 -14.13
C ARG A 970 -55.08 -38.91 -14.14
N LEU A 971 -54.74 -40.18 -14.00
CA LEU A 971 -53.36 -40.70 -13.96
C LEU A 971 -53.18 -41.81 -15.00
N LYS A 972 -51.98 -41.98 -15.56
CA LYS A 972 -51.64 -43.17 -16.36
C LYS A 972 -51.72 -44.44 -15.52
N ASN A 973 -51.88 -45.57 -16.18
CA ASN A 973 -51.84 -46.87 -15.52
C ASN A 973 -50.41 -47.21 -15.08
N GLY A 974 -50.28 -47.85 -13.91
CA GLY A 974 -49.02 -48.27 -13.33
C GLY A 974 -49.00 -48.08 -11.80
N SER A 975 -47.82 -48.30 -11.21
CA SER A 975 -47.63 -48.23 -9.76
C SER A 975 -47.31 -46.81 -9.31
N TYR A 976 -47.95 -46.36 -8.24
CA TYR A 976 -47.81 -45.03 -7.66
C TYR A 976 -47.46 -45.13 -6.18
N ARG A 977 -46.53 -44.28 -5.75
CA ARG A 977 -46.37 -43.89 -4.34
C ARG A 977 -47.19 -42.64 -4.12
N VAL A 978 -48.05 -42.67 -3.11
CA VAL A 978 -48.92 -41.56 -2.73
C VAL A 978 -48.50 -41.04 -1.37
N ALA A 979 -48.34 -39.73 -1.25
CA ALA A 979 -48.18 -39.04 0.03
C ALA A 979 -49.34 -38.07 0.24
N ALA A 980 -49.83 -37.99 1.48
CA ALA A 980 -50.90 -37.13 1.91
C ALA A 980 -50.45 -36.26 3.08
N SER A 981 -50.82 -35.00 3.04
CA SER A 981 -50.64 -34.05 4.13
C SER A 981 -51.87 -33.16 4.25
N VAL A 982 -52.16 -32.67 5.45
CA VAL A 982 -53.24 -31.70 5.67
C VAL A 982 -52.68 -30.36 6.13
N SER A 983 -53.48 -29.29 6.00
CA SER A 983 -53.12 -27.94 6.49
C SER A 983 -53.20 -27.81 8.02
N ALA A 984 -52.59 -28.74 8.77
CA ALA A 984 -52.51 -28.75 10.22
C ALA A 984 -51.15 -29.31 10.67
N SER A 985 -50.40 -28.54 11.46
CA SER A 985 -49.03 -28.89 11.88
C SER A 985 -48.97 -30.04 12.89
N ASN A 986 -50.07 -30.32 13.58
CA ASN A 986 -50.19 -31.38 14.58
C ASN A 986 -50.70 -32.71 13.99
N VAL A 987 -50.84 -32.82 12.67
CA VAL A 987 -51.24 -34.04 11.97
C VAL A 987 -50.04 -34.55 11.19
N SER A 988 -49.58 -35.75 11.50
CA SER A 988 -48.48 -36.40 10.77
C SER A 988 -48.84 -36.62 9.30
N ASN A 989 -47.83 -36.67 8.44
CA ASN A 989 -48.03 -37.05 7.04
C ASN A 989 -48.42 -38.53 6.95
N TYR A 990 -49.09 -38.91 5.85
CA TYR A 990 -49.46 -40.29 5.55
C TYR A 990 -48.92 -40.68 4.17
N ALA A 991 -48.61 -41.94 3.97
CA ALA A 991 -48.17 -42.46 2.68
C ALA A 991 -48.68 -43.88 2.42
N GLY A 992 -48.90 -44.22 1.16
CA GLY A 992 -49.38 -45.52 0.71
C GLY A 992 -49.11 -45.77 -0.77
N ASN A 993 -49.22 -47.02 -1.22
CA ASN A 993 -48.94 -47.42 -2.59
C ASN A 993 -50.23 -47.78 -3.31
N GLU A 994 -50.31 -47.45 -4.59
CA GLU A 994 -51.46 -47.74 -5.45
C GLU A 994 -51.00 -48.39 -6.75
N ASN A 995 -51.79 -49.33 -7.29
CA ASN A 995 -51.53 -49.93 -8.59
C ASN A 995 -52.72 -49.78 -9.52
N LEU A 996 -52.59 -48.86 -10.47
CA LEU A 996 -53.70 -48.43 -11.32
C LEU A 996 -53.72 -49.21 -12.64
N GLN A 997 -54.81 -49.93 -12.91
CA GLN A 997 -54.96 -50.80 -14.08
C GLN A 997 -56.10 -50.37 -15.04
N GLY A 998 -56.43 -49.08 -15.05
CA GLY A 998 -57.53 -48.53 -15.85
C GLY A 998 -58.89 -48.62 -15.14
N GLY A 999 -59.84 -47.78 -15.54
CA GLY A 999 -61.16 -47.67 -14.91
C GLY A 999 -61.22 -46.56 -13.85
N ASN A 1000 -62.17 -46.68 -12.92
CA ASN A 1000 -62.46 -45.67 -11.90
C ASN A 1000 -62.10 -46.19 -10.50
N TYR A 1001 -61.51 -45.32 -9.70
CA TYR A 1001 -61.12 -45.56 -8.30
C TYR A 1001 -61.71 -44.45 -7.43
N SER A 1002 -62.09 -44.77 -6.21
CA SER A 1002 -62.54 -43.79 -5.22
C SER A 1002 -61.94 -44.03 -3.85
N VAL A 1003 -61.72 -42.95 -3.11
CA VAL A 1003 -61.29 -43.03 -1.70
C VAL A 1003 -61.83 -41.84 -0.92
N ASP A 1004 -62.18 -42.08 0.34
CA ASP A 1004 -62.60 -41.06 1.29
C ASP A 1004 -61.62 -41.01 2.46
N TYR A 1005 -61.02 -39.85 2.69
CA TYR A 1005 -60.06 -39.63 3.77
C TYR A 1005 -60.70 -38.81 4.90
N TYR A 1006 -60.60 -39.33 6.13
CA TYR A 1006 -61.01 -38.65 7.36
C TYR A 1006 -59.93 -38.79 8.43
N ILE A 1007 -59.95 -37.90 9.43
CA ILE A 1007 -59.06 -37.97 10.60
C ILE A 1007 -59.93 -38.16 11.84
N SER A 1008 -59.73 -39.26 12.56
CA SER A 1008 -60.37 -39.50 13.85
C SER A 1008 -59.39 -39.26 15.00
N THR A 1009 -59.69 -38.32 15.88
CA THR A 1009 -58.95 -38.12 17.14
C THR A 1009 -59.50 -39.04 18.21
N TYR A 1010 -58.80 -40.14 18.50
CA TYR A 1010 -59.07 -40.93 19.70
C TYR A 1010 -58.41 -40.25 20.90
N ARG A 1011 -59.22 -39.76 21.85
CA ARG A 1011 -58.74 -39.45 23.21
C ARG A 1011 -58.66 -40.77 23.96
N TYR A 1012 -57.44 -41.21 24.28
CA TYR A 1012 -57.22 -42.25 25.29
C TYR A 1012 -57.50 -41.69 26.69
#